data_AF-A0A8J3BX29-F1
#
_entry.id   AF-A0A8J3BX29-F1
#
_cell.length_a   1.000
_cell.length_b   1.000
_cell.length_c   1.000
_cell.angle_alpha   90.00
_cell.angle_beta   90.00
_cell.angle_gamma   90.00
#
_symmetry.space_group_name_H-M   'P 1'
#
loop_
_entity.id
_entity.type
_entity.pdbx_description
1 polymer ?
#
loop_
_entity_poly.entity_id
_entity_poly.type
_entity_poly.pdbx_seq_one_letter_code
_entity_poly.pdbx_strand_id
1 'polypeptide(L)'
;MRRALRRAADGKAVDLDEAAVLLQAQGETFDELLAVAAALRDAGLREAGRPGVVTYSRKVFIPLTRLCRDRCHYCTFATVPHRLPAAFLERDEVLAIAREGARQGCKEALFTLGDRPEDRWPAARRWLDERGYDSTLDYVRACAIAVLEETGLLPHLNPGVLTWADLQRLKPVAPSMGMMLETTATRLWSEPGGPHFGSPDKEPAVRLRVLDDAGRVGVPFTTGVLIGIGETPAERADALFAIRRSARTYGHVQEVIVQNFCAKPDTAMRGMPDAELRELAAAVAVARIILGPRARLQAPPNLIDAEYDLLLRAGIDDWGGVSPVTPDHVNPERPWPQIDLLRRMSERSGFRLRERLTIYPEYVRRGEGWLDPRLAAHVAALAGSDGLADESAAPVGRPWQEPDDAYGGGRTDLFATIDTRGRTGDRRGDFDSVYGDWDEVAAQVGQAPDSSPSDVLAGLRLAAENPAALLEPRHEDKALALFHADGSALDELARLADDVRRDVNGDDITYVVNRNINFSNVCYVGCRFCAFAQRERDADAYRLSVEQVADRAQEAWRDGASEVCMQGGIDPKMPVTAYADLVRAVKSRVPGMHVHAFSPMEIVTGAAKAGVSIGDWLAELRDAGLDTIPGTAAEILDDDVRWVLTKGKLPAATWVEVVSTAHRLGIRSSSTMMYGHVDHPRQWLAHLRVLAGVQDQTGGFTEFVALPFVHTNAPIYLAGIARPGPTWRENRAVHAMARLLLHGRIDNIQCSWVKLGDDGTRAMLDGGCNDLGGTLMEETISRMAGSEHGSARTVAQLKELAATAGRPAVERTTVYARR
;
A
#
# COMPACT_ATOMS: atom_id res chain seq x y z
N MET A 1 -21.05 31.21 11.36
CA MET A 1 -19.82 31.90 11.79
C MET A 1 -19.58 31.80 13.29
N ARG A 2 -20.20 32.63 14.15
CA ARG A 2 -19.96 32.63 15.62
C ARG A 2 -20.03 31.26 16.31
N ARG A 3 -21.01 30.43 15.93
CA ARG A 3 -21.12 29.04 16.42
C ARG A 3 -19.90 28.18 16.03
N ALA A 4 -19.47 28.26 14.77
CA ALA A 4 -18.33 27.51 14.25
C ALA A 4 -17.02 27.95 14.93
N LEU A 5 -16.80 29.26 15.09
CA LEU A 5 -15.65 29.81 15.82
C LEU A 5 -15.60 29.33 17.27
N ARG A 6 -16.73 29.38 17.99
CA ARG A 6 -16.80 28.88 19.37
C ARG A 6 -16.49 27.38 19.44
N ARG A 7 -17.01 26.56 18.52
CA ARG A 7 -16.70 25.14 18.47
C ARG A 7 -15.22 24.89 18.24
N ALA A 8 -14.62 25.59 17.28
CA ALA A 8 -13.19 25.49 16.99
C ALA A 8 -12.33 25.92 18.19
N ALA A 9 -12.69 27.02 18.86
CA ALA A 9 -12.02 27.51 20.06
C ALA A 9 -12.10 26.52 21.24
N ASP A 10 -13.24 25.84 21.39
CA ASP A 10 -13.45 24.77 22.37
C ASP A 10 -12.73 23.46 22.00
N GLY A 11 -12.02 23.39 20.87
CA GLY A 11 -11.39 22.17 20.36
C GLY A 11 -12.37 21.10 19.85
N LYS A 12 -13.62 21.47 19.57
CA LYS A 12 -14.64 20.56 19.02
C LYS A 12 -14.48 20.46 17.50
N ALA A 13 -14.75 19.28 16.96
CA ALA A 13 -14.73 19.06 15.51
C ALA A 13 -15.76 19.96 14.80
N VAL A 14 -15.33 20.65 13.75
CA VAL A 14 -16.21 21.37 12.83
C VAL A 14 -16.68 20.43 11.71
N ASP A 15 -17.90 20.65 11.22
CA ASP A 15 -18.41 19.96 10.03
C ASP A 15 -18.07 20.72 8.73
N LEU A 16 -18.48 20.16 7.58
CA LEU A 16 -18.19 20.72 6.26
C LEU A 16 -18.80 22.11 6.06
N ASP A 17 -20.04 22.31 6.50
CA ASP A 17 -20.75 23.59 6.38
C ASP A 17 -20.13 24.66 7.29
N GLU A 18 -19.79 24.28 8.53
CA GLU A 18 -19.10 25.13 9.48
C GLU A 18 -17.74 25.58 8.91
N ALA A 19 -16.96 24.67 8.32
CA ALA A 19 -15.69 25.00 7.67
C ALA A 19 -15.86 25.91 6.44
N ALA A 20 -16.83 25.62 5.57
CA ALA A 20 -17.13 26.45 4.39
C ALA A 20 -17.54 27.88 4.76
N VAL A 21 -18.25 28.04 5.89
CA VAL A 21 -18.57 29.34 6.46
C VAL A 21 -17.34 30.03 7.04
N LEU A 22 -16.46 29.33 7.78
CA LEU A 22 -15.23 29.91 8.34
C LEU A 22 -14.29 30.46 7.26
N LEU A 23 -14.21 29.83 6.09
CA LEU A 23 -13.42 30.31 4.94
C LEU A 23 -13.85 31.71 4.46
N GLN A 24 -15.07 32.13 4.79
CA GLN A 24 -15.62 33.43 4.41
C GLN A 24 -15.52 34.47 5.54
N ALA A 25 -14.72 34.21 6.59
CA ALA A 25 -14.56 35.14 7.71
C ALA A 25 -13.98 36.50 7.27
N GLN A 26 -14.52 37.58 7.88
CA GLN A 26 -14.15 38.96 7.62
C GLN A 26 -14.16 39.78 8.92
N GLY A 27 -13.45 40.91 8.93
CA GLY A 27 -13.38 41.82 10.09
C GLY A 27 -13.01 41.09 11.38
N GLU A 28 -13.73 41.38 12.47
CA GLU A 28 -13.47 40.78 13.80
C GLU A 28 -13.53 39.24 13.79
N THR A 29 -14.42 38.64 12.97
CA THR A 29 -14.52 37.17 12.89
C THR A 29 -13.32 36.53 12.19
N PHE A 30 -12.63 37.28 11.33
CA PHE A 30 -11.37 36.84 10.72
C PHE A 30 -10.24 36.87 11.74
N ASP A 31 -10.13 37.94 12.54
CA ASP A 31 -9.13 38.00 13.60
C ASP A 31 -9.34 36.90 14.66
N GLU A 32 -10.60 36.60 15.02
CA GLU A 32 -10.93 35.47 15.91
C GLU A 32 -10.53 34.11 15.30
N LEU A 33 -10.77 33.91 14.00
CA LEU A 33 -10.33 32.71 13.28
C LEU A 33 -8.80 32.52 13.34
N LEU A 34 -8.04 33.58 13.09
CA LEU A 34 -6.58 33.55 13.16
C LEU A 34 -6.12 33.23 14.60
N ALA A 35 -6.73 33.85 15.62
CA ALA A 35 -6.38 33.58 17.01
C ALA A 35 -6.58 32.10 17.40
N VAL A 36 -7.68 31.48 16.97
CA VAL A 36 -7.95 30.06 17.20
C VAL A 36 -6.90 29.18 16.50
N ALA A 37 -6.61 29.46 15.22
CA ALA A 37 -5.61 28.69 14.47
C ALA A 37 -4.20 28.81 15.06
N ALA A 38 -3.78 30.02 15.47
CA ALA A 38 -2.51 30.25 16.15
C ALA A 38 -2.39 29.45 17.45
N ALA A 39 -3.45 29.45 18.27
CA ALA A 39 -3.47 28.69 19.53
C ALA A 39 -3.32 27.17 19.29
N LEU A 40 -3.98 26.64 18.24
CA LEU A 40 -3.86 25.23 17.84
C LEU A 40 -2.44 24.90 17.35
N ARG A 41 -1.84 25.76 16.52
CA ARG A 41 -0.43 25.61 16.09
C ARG A 41 0.49 25.54 17.31
N ASP A 42 0.36 26.46 18.26
CA ASP A 42 1.23 26.49 19.43
C ASP A 42 1.07 25.27 20.33
N ALA A 43 -0.17 24.76 20.47
CA ALA A 43 -0.41 23.49 21.16
C ALA A 43 0.31 22.34 20.47
N GLY A 44 0.23 22.28 19.14
CA GLY A 44 0.92 21.28 18.32
C GLY A 44 2.45 21.35 18.39
N LEU A 45 3.01 22.56 18.45
CA LEU A 45 4.45 22.76 18.61
C LEU A 45 4.94 22.35 20.00
N ARG A 46 4.16 22.61 21.06
CA ARG A 46 4.44 22.12 22.41
C ARG A 46 4.42 20.59 22.47
N GLU A 47 3.40 19.98 21.89
CA GLU A 47 3.28 18.51 21.82
C GLU A 47 4.44 17.87 21.06
N ALA A 48 4.90 18.49 19.97
CA ALA A 48 6.05 18.03 19.20
C ALA A 48 7.42 18.30 19.88
N GLY A 49 7.45 18.91 21.06
CA GLY A 49 8.67 19.24 21.80
C GLY A 49 9.47 20.42 21.22
N ARG A 50 8.83 21.27 20.41
CA ARG A 50 9.46 22.41 19.71
C ARG A 50 8.65 23.72 19.84
N PRO A 51 8.30 24.16 21.06
CA PRO A 51 7.53 25.37 21.27
C PRO A 51 8.22 26.60 20.64
N GLY A 52 7.45 27.42 19.92
CA GLY A 52 7.97 28.65 19.31
C GLY A 52 8.94 28.42 18.15
N VAL A 53 8.97 27.23 17.54
CA VAL A 53 9.82 26.92 16.39
C VAL A 53 8.98 26.86 15.12
N VAL A 54 9.40 27.61 14.11
CA VAL A 54 8.92 27.50 12.71
C VAL A 54 10.03 26.87 11.89
N THR A 55 9.68 25.94 11.02
CA THR A 55 10.65 25.17 10.24
C THR A 55 10.74 25.62 8.78
N TYR A 56 11.85 25.28 8.12
CA TYR A 56 12.02 25.38 6.67
C TYR A 56 12.97 24.27 6.20
N SER A 57 12.90 23.88 4.94
CA SER A 57 13.91 22.99 4.33
C SER A 57 14.82 23.79 3.41
N ARG A 58 16.14 23.63 3.54
CA ARG A 58 17.11 24.19 2.59
C ARG A 58 17.33 23.21 1.45
N LYS A 59 16.83 23.55 0.26
CA LYS A 59 16.78 22.63 -0.89
C LYS A 59 17.37 23.20 -2.17
N VAL A 60 17.72 22.32 -3.09
CA VAL A 60 17.80 22.65 -4.52
C VAL A 60 16.57 22.15 -5.25
N PHE A 61 16.15 22.89 -6.27
CA PHE A 61 15.05 22.51 -7.16
C PHE A 61 15.63 21.92 -8.45
N ILE A 62 15.33 20.66 -8.73
CA ILE A 62 15.80 19.92 -9.91
C ILE A 62 14.59 19.67 -10.83
N PRO A 63 14.41 20.46 -11.91
CA PRO A 63 13.33 20.27 -12.86
C PRO A 63 13.71 19.20 -13.89
N LEU A 64 13.72 17.93 -13.47
CA LEU A 64 14.23 16.80 -14.26
C LEU A 64 13.66 16.77 -15.67
N THR A 65 12.38 17.10 -15.82
CA THR A 65 11.77 17.43 -17.10
C THR A 65 10.68 18.46 -16.92
N ARG A 66 10.52 19.31 -17.93
CA ARG A 66 9.38 20.24 -18.06
C ARG A 66 8.34 19.75 -19.06
N LEU A 67 8.47 18.52 -19.56
CA LEU A 67 7.43 17.88 -20.34
C LEU A 67 6.42 17.24 -19.39
N CYS A 68 5.14 17.27 -19.77
CA CYS A 68 4.05 16.67 -19.01
C CYS A 68 2.98 16.15 -19.98
N ARG A 69 2.27 15.07 -19.62
CA ARG A 69 1.10 14.64 -20.40
C ARG A 69 -0.11 15.53 -20.16
N ASP A 70 -0.26 16.06 -18.94
CA ASP A 70 -1.34 16.97 -18.57
C ASP A 70 -1.30 18.34 -19.28
N ARG A 71 -2.42 19.06 -19.19
CA ARG A 71 -2.67 20.39 -19.79
C ARG A 71 -3.30 21.35 -18.80
N CYS A 72 -2.78 21.43 -17.59
CA CYS A 72 -3.29 22.34 -16.56
C CYS A 72 -3.30 23.79 -17.06
N HIS A 73 -4.45 24.44 -17.06
CA HIS A 73 -4.66 25.74 -17.69
C HIS A 73 -3.95 26.90 -16.97
N TYR A 74 -3.49 26.70 -15.73
CA TYR A 74 -2.69 27.64 -14.93
C TYR A 74 -1.17 27.34 -14.92
N CYS A 75 -0.74 26.20 -15.46
CA CYS A 75 0.63 25.73 -15.26
C CYS A 75 1.60 26.33 -16.28
N THR A 76 2.65 27.00 -15.79
CA THR A 76 3.78 27.49 -16.59
C THR A 76 5.00 26.56 -16.56
N PHE A 77 5.01 25.58 -15.65
CA PHE A 77 6.11 24.62 -15.54
C PHE A 77 6.14 23.68 -16.75
N ALA A 78 4.98 23.15 -17.15
CA ALA A 78 4.86 22.27 -18.30
C ALA A 78 5.04 23.05 -19.62
N THR A 79 5.85 22.50 -20.52
CA THR A 79 6.10 23.06 -21.85
C THR A 79 6.11 21.96 -22.91
N VAL A 80 6.48 22.32 -24.14
CA VAL A 80 6.47 21.46 -25.32
C VAL A 80 7.90 21.15 -25.80
N PRO A 81 8.14 19.99 -26.43
CA PRO A 81 9.50 19.53 -26.76
C PRO A 81 10.35 20.54 -27.55
N HIS A 82 9.79 21.23 -28.54
CA HIS A 82 10.55 22.18 -29.37
C HIS A 82 10.98 23.47 -28.65
N ARG A 83 10.53 23.70 -27.41
CA ARG A 83 10.94 24.81 -26.56
C ARG A 83 12.02 24.41 -25.54
N LEU A 84 12.47 23.15 -25.58
CA LEU A 84 13.50 22.63 -24.68
C LEU A 84 14.73 22.20 -25.48
N PRO A 85 15.93 22.37 -24.91
CA PRO A 85 17.16 21.84 -25.52
C PRO A 85 17.18 20.30 -25.49
N ALA A 86 16.59 19.69 -24.47
CA ALA A 86 16.45 18.24 -24.30
C ALA A 86 15.13 17.91 -23.58
N ALA A 87 14.65 16.67 -23.74
CA ALA A 87 13.41 16.22 -23.09
C ALA A 87 13.55 16.12 -21.56
N PHE A 88 14.73 15.73 -21.07
CA PHE A 88 15.10 15.62 -19.67
C PHE A 88 16.47 16.27 -19.45
N LEU A 89 16.76 16.68 -18.22
CA LEU A 89 18.13 16.97 -17.80
C LEU A 89 18.96 15.69 -17.83
N GLU A 90 20.19 15.77 -18.29
CA GLU A 90 21.15 14.66 -18.18
C GLU A 90 21.57 14.44 -16.72
N ARG A 91 22.07 13.24 -16.41
CA ARG A 91 22.49 12.89 -15.05
C ARG A 91 23.57 13.83 -14.51
N ASP A 92 24.51 14.24 -15.36
CA ASP A 92 25.58 15.16 -14.98
C ASP A 92 25.06 16.58 -14.70
N GLU A 93 24.00 17.02 -15.38
CA GLU A 93 23.35 18.31 -15.12
C GLU A 93 22.60 18.27 -13.77
N VAL A 94 21.89 17.17 -13.50
CA VAL A 94 21.26 16.91 -12.19
C VAL A 94 22.31 16.97 -11.07
N LEU A 95 23.43 16.26 -11.24
CA LEU A 95 24.53 16.25 -10.28
C LEU A 95 25.20 17.61 -10.12
N ALA A 96 25.34 18.39 -11.20
CA ALA A 96 25.88 19.74 -11.12
C ALA A 96 25.02 20.65 -10.23
N ILE A 97 23.69 20.61 -10.39
CA ILE A 97 22.75 21.34 -9.54
C ILE A 97 22.85 20.87 -8.08
N ALA A 98 22.87 19.54 -7.86
CA ALA A 98 22.95 18.96 -6.53
C ALA A 98 24.28 19.30 -5.82
N ARG A 99 25.42 19.26 -6.52
CA ARG A 99 26.73 19.63 -5.97
C ARG A 99 26.79 21.10 -5.57
N GLU A 100 26.22 22.01 -6.36
CA GLU A 100 26.14 23.42 -5.94
C GLU A 100 25.23 23.59 -4.73
N GLY A 101 24.12 22.85 -4.67
CA GLY A 101 23.27 22.76 -3.48
C GLY A 101 24.02 22.34 -2.22
N ALA A 102 24.75 21.23 -2.32
CA ALA A 102 25.58 20.69 -1.26
C ALA A 102 26.63 21.71 -0.77
N ARG A 103 27.28 22.42 -1.70
CA ARG A 103 28.26 23.47 -1.40
C ARG A 103 27.67 24.67 -0.66
N GLN A 104 26.36 24.91 -0.80
CA GLN A 104 25.59 25.95 -0.10
C GLN A 104 24.88 25.42 1.17
N GLY A 105 25.20 24.18 1.57
CA GLY A 105 24.67 23.53 2.76
C GLY A 105 23.22 23.07 2.66
N CYS A 106 22.65 22.97 1.44
CA CYS A 106 21.34 22.36 1.25
C CYS A 106 21.37 20.91 1.73
N LYS A 107 20.22 20.38 2.15
CA LYS A 107 20.09 18.97 2.59
C LYS A 107 19.03 18.21 1.80
N GLU A 108 18.27 18.92 0.98
CA GLU A 108 17.21 18.37 0.16
C GLU A 108 17.48 18.63 -1.33
N ALA A 109 17.23 17.60 -2.15
CA ALA A 109 17.16 17.69 -3.59
C ALA A 109 15.71 17.46 -4.02
N LEU A 110 14.99 18.54 -4.29
CA LEU A 110 13.60 18.50 -4.72
C LEU A 110 13.52 18.21 -6.22
N PHE A 111 13.21 16.97 -6.56
CA PHE A 111 12.91 16.56 -7.93
C PHE A 111 11.48 16.93 -8.28
N THR A 112 11.32 17.70 -9.35
CA THR A 112 10.02 18.01 -9.92
C THR A 112 10.03 17.70 -11.40
N LEU A 113 8.90 17.20 -11.89
CA LEU A 113 8.74 16.75 -13.26
C LEU A 113 7.25 16.74 -13.60
N GLY A 114 6.93 16.72 -14.89
CA GLY A 114 5.57 16.46 -15.32
C GLY A 114 5.24 14.97 -15.30
N ASP A 115 3.95 14.68 -15.17
CA ASP A 115 3.40 13.33 -15.18
C ASP A 115 3.60 12.66 -16.55
N ARG A 116 4.26 11.49 -16.53
CA ARG A 116 4.45 10.54 -17.65
C ARG A 116 4.52 11.19 -19.03
N PRO A 117 5.46 12.14 -19.28
CA PRO A 117 5.56 12.84 -20.55
C PRO A 117 5.72 11.92 -21.75
N GLU A 118 6.31 10.74 -21.56
CA GLU A 118 6.49 9.69 -22.55
C GLU A 118 5.19 9.14 -23.14
N ASP A 119 4.06 9.28 -22.44
CA ASP A 119 2.74 8.86 -22.95
C ASP A 119 2.14 9.84 -23.96
N ARG A 120 2.58 11.11 -23.92
CA ARG A 120 2.11 12.17 -24.82
C ARG A 120 3.12 12.55 -25.87
N TRP A 121 4.41 12.55 -25.51
CA TRP A 121 5.48 13.11 -26.32
C TRP A 121 6.43 12.00 -26.80
N PRO A 122 6.40 11.63 -28.09
CA PRO A 122 7.34 10.67 -28.65
C PRO A 122 8.82 11.04 -28.46
N ALA A 123 9.11 12.34 -28.33
CA ALA A 123 10.46 12.83 -28.01
C ALA A 123 10.93 12.39 -26.61
N ALA A 124 10.03 12.36 -25.62
CA ALA A 124 10.35 11.89 -24.28
C ALA A 124 10.57 10.36 -24.28
N ARG A 125 9.68 9.60 -24.94
CA ARG A 125 9.83 8.15 -25.10
C ARG A 125 11.17 7.77 -25.74
N ARG A 126 11.49 8.36 -26.90
CA ARG A 126 12.77 8.09 -27.59
C ARG A 126 13.98 8.44 -26.72
N TRP A 127 13.93 9.55 -26.00
CA TRP A 127 15.04 9.98 -25.14
C TRP A 127 15.33 8.96 -24.03
N LEU A 128 14.28 8.38 -23.43
CA LEU A 128 14.38 7.34 -22.41
C LEU A 128 14.91 6.03 -23.01
N ASP A 129 14.33 5.58 -24.13
CA ASP A 129 14.74 4.35 -24.83
C ASP A 129 16.23 4.39 -25.22
N GLU A 130 16.71 5.52 -25.75
CA GLU A 130 18.13 5.74 -26.11
C GLU A 130 19.09 5.64 -24.91
N ARG A 131 18.59 5.82 -23.69
CA ARG A 131 19.35 5.73 -22.43
C ARG A 131 19.05 4.45 -21.66
N GLY A 132 18.22 3.56 -22.20
CA GLY A 132 17.88 2.27 -21.60
C GLY A 132 16.96 2.39 -20.38
N TYR A 133 16.07 3.40 -20.34
CA TYR A 133 15.06 3.52 -19.29
C TYR A 133 13.66 3.23 -19.84
N ASP A 134 12.90 2.41 -19.14
CA ASP A 134 11.54 2.05 -19.57
C ASP A 134 10.51 3.15 -19.28
N SER A 135 10.81 4.03 -18.32
CA SER A 135 9.90 5.10 -17.91
C SER A 135 10.64 6.31 -17.33
N THR A 136 9.92 7.44 -17.26
CA THR A 136 10.39 8.63 -16.54
C THR A 136 10.69 8.32 -15.06
N LEU A 137 9.94 7.41 -14.43
CA LEU A 137 10.11 7.04 -13.03
C LEU A 137 11.37 6.17 -12.80
N ASP A 138 11.78 5.41 -13.80
CA ASP A 138 13.04 4.66 -13.79
C ASP A 138 14.21 5.63 -13.80
N TYR A 139 14.10 6.68 -14.62
CA TYR A 139 15.13 7.69 -14.73
C TYR A 139 15.25 8.55 -13.46
N VAL A 140 14.12 9.00 -12.88
CA VAL A 140 14.17 9.76 -11.61
C VAL A 140 14.78 8.93 -10.48
N ARG A 141 14.51 7.62 -10.44
CA ARG A 141 15.12 6.71 -9.47
C ARG A 141 16.64 6.66 -9.63
N ALA A 142 17.15 6.52 -10.86
CA ALA A 142 18.58 6.50 -11.14
C ALA A 142 19.26 7.82 -10.75
N CYS A 143 18.62 8.96 -11.06
CA CYS A 143 19.11 10.28 -10.64
C CYS A 143 19.09 10.46 -9.11
N ALA A 144 18.06 9.97 -8.42
CA ALA A 144 17.96 10.04 -6.96
C ALA A 144 19.10 9.26 -6.28
N ILE A 145 19.41 8.05 -6.77
CA ILE A 145 20.56 7.26 -6.29
C ILE A 145 21.86 8.03 -6.50
N ALA A 146 22.10 8.56 -7.70
CA ALA A 146 23.32 9.33 -7.98
C ALA A 146 23.45 10.56 -7.07
N VAL A 147 22.36 11.26 -6.78
CA VAL A 147 22.37 12.41 -5.85
C VAL A 147 22.74 11.99 -4.42
N LEU A 148 22.17 10.89 -3.92
CA LEU A 148 22.53 10.33 -2.61
C LEU A 148 24.02 9.96 -2.56
N GLU A 149 24.50 9.24 -3.57
CA GLU A 149 25.86 8.69 -3.61
C GLU A 149 26.94 9.74 -3.79
N GLU A 150 26.68 10.76 -4.61
CA GLU A 150 27.72 11.70 -5.03
C GLU A 150 27.67 13.03 -4.28
N THR A 151 26.52 13.38 -3.69
CA THR A 151 26.33 14.69 -3.03
C THR A 151 25.87 14.60 -1.59
N GLY A 152 25.21 13.50 -1.20
CA GLY A 152 24.63 13.34 0.13
C GLY A 152 23.37 14.16 0.37
N LEU A 153 22.83 14.86 -0.65
CA LEU A 153 21.51 15.48 -0.54
C LEU A 153 20.42 14.39 -0.50
N LEU A 154 19.36 14.64 0.28
CA LEU A 154 18.22 13.75 0.39
C LEU A 154 17.20 14.05 -0.72
N PRO A 155 16.85 13.08 -1.59
CA PRO A 155 15.85 13.28 -2.62
C PRO A 155 14.44 13.44 -2.04
N HIS A 156 13.74 14.50 -2.46
CA HIS A 156 12.29 14.63 -2.35
C HIS A 156 11.70 14.48 -3.75
N LEU A 157 10.85 13.48 -3.97
CA LEU A 157 10.32 13.23 -5.32
C LEU A 157 8.89 13.76 -5.44
N ASN A 158 8.68 14.69 -6.38
CA ASN A 158 7.35 15.14 -6.81
C ASN A 158 7.07 14.76 -8.28
N PRO A 159 6.89 13.46 -8.59
CA PRO A 159 6.66 12.99 -9.93
C PRO A 159 5.21 13.05 -10.42
N GLY A 160 4.29 13.53 -9.58
CA GLY A 160 2.86 13.55 -9.87
C GLY A 160 2.16 12.26 -9.46
N VAL A 161 1.31 11.70 -10.33
CA VAL A 161 0.52 10.50 -10.06
C VAL A 161 1.38 9.25 -10.07
N LEU A 162 1.39 8.55 -8.94
CA LEU A 162 2.12 7.30 -8.72
C LEU A 162 1.17 6.15 -8.44
N THR A 163 1.44 4.99 -9.02
CA THR A 163 0.78 3.76 -8.59
C THR A 163 1.38 3.26 -7.26
N TRP A 164 0.69 2.34 -6.58
CA TRP A 164 1.23 1.66 -5.41
C TRP A 164 2.60 0.99 -5.69
N ALA A 165 2.76 0.39 -6.87
CA ALA A 165 4.02 -0.23 -7.28
C ALA A 165 5.14 0.82 -7.50
N ASP A 166 4.80 1.97 -8.09
CA ASP A 166 5.76 3.07 -8.27
C ASP A 166 6.24 3.62 -6.92
N LEU A 167 5.33 3.80 -5.95
CA LEU A 167 5.65 4.22 -4.58
C LEU A 167 6.61 3.23 -3.91
N GLN A 168 6.34 1.93 -4.02
CA GLN A 168 7.23 0.88 -3.49
C GLN A 168 8.62 0.91 -4.14
N ARG A 169 8.68 1.15 -5.45
CA ARG A 169 9.94 1.19 -6.21
C ARG A 169 10.78 2.43 -5.89
N LEU A 170 10.14 3.56 -5.58
CA LEU A 170 10.81 4.83 -5.29
C LEU A 170 11.13 5.02 -3.80
N LYS A 171 10.43 4.34 -2.88
CA LYS A 171 10.65 4.45 -1.43
C LYS A 171 12.12 4.21 -1.01
N PRO A 172 12.88 3.27 -1.61
CA PRO A 172 14.27 3.03 -1.26
C PRO A 172 15.26 4.14 -1.64
N VAL A 173 14.82 5.15 -2.41
CA VAL A 173 15.69 6.23 -2.92
C VAL A 173 15.23 7.63 -2.49
N ALA A 174 14.10 7.73 -1.79
CA ALA A 174 13.52 9.00 -1.37
C ALA A 174 12.95 8.91 0.06
N PRO A 175 13.51 9.64 1.03
CA PRO A 175 12.95 9.71 2.38
C PRO A 175 11.55 10.33 2.42
N SER A 176 11.15 11.01 1.34
CA SER A 176 9.97 11.85 1.27
C SER A 176 9.53 12.00 -0.19
N MET A 177 8.22 12.01 -0.43
CA MET A 177 7.63 12.26 -1.74
C MET A 177 6.42 13.18 -1.62
N GLY A 178 5.91 13.69 -2.74
CA GLY A 178 4.74 14.55 -2.68
C GLY A 178 3.97 14.69 -3.99
N MET A 179 2.72 15.09 -3.82
CA MET A 179 1.81 15.46 -4.88
C MET A 179 0.70 16.35 -4.32
N MET A 180 0.48 17.52 -4.91
CA MET A 180 -0.65 18.39 -4.55
C MET A 180 -1.98 17.71 -4.86
N LEU A 181 -2.91 17.58 -3.91
CA LEU A 181 -4.29 17.17 -4.22
C LEU A 181 -4.98 18.24 -5.09
N GLU A 182 -4.65 19.50 -4.83
CA GLU A 182 -5.19 20.72 -5.46
C GLU A 182 -6.66 20.95 -5.12
N THR A 183 -7.55 20.04 -5.53
CA THR A 183 -9.01 20.15 -5.32
C THR A 183 -9.68 18.77 -5.43
N THR A 184 -10.83 18.60 -4.79
CA THR A 184 -11.73 17.45 -4.96
C THR A 184 -12.86 17.70 -5.96
N ALA A 185 -12.95 18.92 -6.49
CA ALA A 185 -14.04 19.34 -7.38
C ALA A 185 -13.95 18.69 -8.77
N THR A 186 -14.68 17.59 -8.99
CA THR A 186 -14.69 16.86 -10.27
C THR A 186 -15.05 17.75 -11.46
N ARG A 187 -15.95 18.73 -11.30
CA ARG A 187 -16.33 19.65 -12.37
C ARG A 187 -15.16 20.46 -12.95
N LEU A 188 -14.15 20.79 -12.14
CA LEU A 188 -12.96 21.54 -12.58
C LEU A 188 -12.07 20.72 -13.52
N TRP A 189 -12.22 19.39 -13.48
CA TRP A 189 -11.54 18.43 -14.33
C TRP A 189 -12.41 17.93 -15.50
N SER A 190 -13.69 17.64 -15.26
CA SER A 190 -14.56 16.99 -16.26
C SER A 190 -15.22 17.97 -17.24
N GLU A 191 -15.41 19.24 -16.87
CA GLU A 191 -16.16 20.20 -17.68
C GLU A 191 -15.25 21.09 -18.56
N PRO A 192 -15.62 21.34 -19.84
CA PRO A 192 -14.90 22.27 -20.69
C PRO A 192 -14.75 23.65 -20.04
N GLY A 193 -13.53 24.19 -20.04
CA GLY A 193 -13.20 25.48 -19.42
C GLY A 193 -12.71 25.38 -17.97
N GLY A 194 -12.83 24.22 -17.33
CA GLY A 194 -12.21 23.96 -16.02
C GLY A 194 -10.67 24.02 -16.08
N PRO A 195 -9.98 24.35 -14.97
CA PRO A 195 -8.52 24.49 -14.92
C PRO A 195 -7.77 23.19 -15.22
N HIS A 196 -8.43 22.04 -15.03
CA HIS A 196 -7.86 20.70 -15.21
C HIS A 196 -8.44 19.96 -16.41
N PHE A 197 -9.32 20.60 -17.18
CA PHE A 197 -9.93 19.97 -18.34
C PHE A 197 -8.87 19.50 -19.36
N GLY A 198 -8.95 18.22 -19.76
CA GLY A 198 -7.97 17.59 -20.65
C GLY A 198 -6.66 17.17 -19.98
N SER A 199 -6.63 17.07 -18.64
CA SER A 199 -5.49 16.59 -17.85
C SER A 199 -5.87 15.30 -17.11
N PRO A 200 -5.54 14.11 -17.65
CA PRO A 200 -5.97 12.84 -17.08
C PRO A 200 -5.51 12.62 -15.63
N ASP A 201 -4.34 13.11 -15.23
CA ASP A 201 -3.81 12.94 -13.87
C ASP A 201 -4.35 13.94 -12.85
N LYS A 202 -5.21 14.85 -13.31
CA LYS A 202 -5.90 15.82 -12.46
C LYS A 202 -7.29 15.38 -12.03
N GLU A 203 -7.69 14.15 -12.33
CA GLU A 203 -8.91 13.56 -11.79
C GLU A 203 -8.81 13.42 -10.26
N PRO A 204 -9.74 13.98 -9.47
CA PRO A 204 -9.68 13.90 -8.02
C PRO A 204 -9.58 12.48 -7.46
N ALA A 205 -10.31 11.52 -8.04
CA ALA A 205 -10.31 10.14 -7.59
C ALA A 205 -8.93 9.46 -7.75
N VAL A 206 -8.22 9.76 -8.84
CA VAL A 206 -6.86 9.29 -9.08
C VAL A 206 -5.91 9.87 -8.03
N ARG A 207 -5.99 11.17 -7.77
CA ARG A 207 -5.08 11.84 -6.83
C ARG A 207 -5.30 11.41 -5.38
N LEU A 208 -6.55 11.23 -4.98
CA LEU A 208 -6.89 10.67 -3.66
C LEU A 208 -6.37 9.25 -3.48
N ARG A 209 -6.40 8.43 -4.54
CA ARG A 209 -5.82 7.08 -4.51
C ARG A 209 -4.30 7.11 -4.29
N VAL A 210 -3.57 8.00 -4.97
CA VAL A 210 -2.12 8.15 -4.74
C VAL A 210 -1.82 8.53 -3.30
N LEU A 211 -2.61 9.45 -2.73
CA LEU A 211 -2.45 9.86 -1.34
C LEU A 211 -2.66 8.67 -0.38
N ASP A 212 -3.75 7.91 -0.56
CA ASP A 212 -4.03 6.74 0.26
C ASP A 212 -2.98 5.63 0.07
N ASP A 213 -2.52 5.38 -1.16
CA ASP A 213 -1.49 4.39 -1.46
C ASP A 213 -0.12 4.78 -0.88
N ALA A 214 0.24 6.07 -0.85
CA ALA A 214 1.44 6.54 -0.15
C ALA A 214 1.38 6.22 1.34
N GLY A 215 0.19 6.36 1.93
CA GLY A 215 -0.10 5.92 3.29
C GLY A 215 0.04 4.42 3.51
N ARG A 216 -0.45 3.61 2.58
CA ARG A 216 -0.34 2.14 2.63
C ARG A 216 1.11 1.67 2.52
N VAL A 217 1.89 2.29 1.63
CA VAL A 217 3.31 1.98 1.43
C VAL A 217 4.18 2.50 2.59
N GLY A 218 3.68 3.46 3.37
CA GLY A 218 4.43 4.09 4.46
C GLY A 218 5.49 5.06 3.94
N VAL A 219 5.12 5.90 2.98
CA VAL A 219 5.94 7.02 2.48
C VAL A 219 5.51 8.30 3.19
N PRO A 220 6.40 9.01 3.91
CA PRO A 220 6.13 10.37 4.36
C PRO A 220 5.80 11.26 3.15
N PHE A 221 4.57 11.78 3.12
CA PHE A 221 4.01 12.38 1.92
C PHE A 221 3.62 13.84 2.13
N THR A 222 4.02 14.70 1.20
CA THR A 222 3.58 16.10 1.12
C THR A 222 2.41 16.21 0.15
N THR A 223 1.32 16.86 0.60
CA THR A 223 0.18 17.17 -0.27
C THR A 223 -0.35 18.57 0.01
N GLY A 224 -1.45 18.97 -0.59
CA GLY A 224 -1.97 20.31 -0.41
C GLY A 224 -3.13 20.67 -1.33
N VAL A 225 -3.66 21.87 -1.12
CA VAL A 225 -4.74 22.47 -1.92
C VAL A 225 -4.23 23.70 -2.66
N LEU A 226 -4.79 23.94 -3.85
CA LEU A 226 -4.55 25.14 -4.63
C LEU A 226 -5.84 25.96 -4.63
N ILE A 227 -5.81 27.14 -4.05
CA ILE A 227 -6.97 28.03 -3.96
C ILE A 227 -6.92 29.12 -5.04
N GLY A 228 -8.08 29.54 -5.54
CA GLY A 228 -8.25 30.56 -6.58
C GLY A 228 -8.33 30.01 -8.00
N ILE A 229 -8.52 28.70 -8.20
CA ILE A 229 -8.61 28.08 -9.54
C ILE A 229 -10.04 27.87 -10.04
N GLY A 230 -11.04 28.27 -9.24
CA GLY A 230 -12.47 28.19 -9.58
C GLY A 230 -13.29 27.33 -8.61
N GLU A 231 -12.67 26.82 -7.55
CA GLU A 231 -13.33 26.10 -6.47
C GLU A 231 -14.14 27.02 -5.54
N THR A 232 -15.22 26.48 -4.98
CA THR A 232 -16.07 27.12 -3.97
C THR A 232 -15.50 26.90 -2.55
N PRO A 233 -15.91 27.69 -1.55
CA PRO A 233 -15.52 27.43 -0.15
C PRO A 233 -15.86 26.02 0.34
N ALA A 234 -16.98 25.45 -0.10
CA ALA A 234 -17.36 24.08 0.24
C ALA A 234 -16.39 23.05 -0.38
N GLU A 235 -15.99 23.24 -1.64
CA GLU A 235 -15.01 22.36 -2.30
C GLU A 235 -13.60 22.49 -1.69
N ARG A 236 -13.19 23.70 -1.25
CA ARG A 236 -11.94 23.89 -0.47
C ARG A 236 -11.98 23.11 0.84
N ALA A 237 -13.09 23.22 1.57
CA ALA A 237 -13.27 22.51 2.83
C ALA A 237 -13.30 20.99 2.62
N ASP A 238 -14.01 20.51 1.59
CA ASP A 238 -14.08 19.08 1.25
C ASP A 238 -12.70 18.49 0.95
N ALA A 239 -11.88 19.19 0.16
CA ALA A 239 -10.50 18.77 -0.10
C ALA A 239 -9.66 18.67 1.18
N LEU A 240 -9.81 19.60 2.12
CA LEU A 240 -9.13 19.56 3.42
C LEU A 240 -9.63 18.39 4.29
N PHE A 241 -10.93 18.08 4.26
CA PHE A 241 -11.48 16.90 4.95
C PHE A 241 -11.01 15.59 4.31
N ALA A 242 -10.86 15.53 2.98
CA ALA A 242 -10.31 14.37 2.29
C ALA A 242 -8.84 14.14 2.67
N ILE A 243 -8.03 15.19 2.74
CA ILE A 243 -6.64 15.12 3.26
C ILE A 243 -6.65 14.68 4.73
N ARG A 244 -7.52 15.24 5.58
CA ARG A 244 -7.66 14.86 6.99
C ARG A 244 -7.97 13.38 7.14
N ARG A 245 -8.91 12.84 6.36
CA ARG A 245 -9.27 11.42 6.35
C ARG A 245 -8.03 10.58 6.09
N SER A 246 -7.34 10.83 4.97
CA SER A 246 -6.14 10.07 4.61
C SER A 246 -5.02 10.21 5.67
N ALA A 247 -4.81 11.42 6.20
CA ALA A 247 -3.84 11.68 7.25
C ALA A 247 -4.13 10.91 8.55
N ARG A 248 -5.40 10.83 8.97
CA ARG A 248 -5.81 10.09 10.17
C ARG A 248 -5.77 8.58 9.95
N THR A 249 -6.25 8.11 8.80
CA THR A 249 -6.25 6.70 8.43
C THR A 249 -4.83 6.13 8.41
N TYR A 250 -3.90 6.79 7.72
CA TYR A 250 -2.59 6.21 7.44
C TYR A 250 -1.44 6.83 8.24
N GLY A 251 -1.57 8.05 8.74
CA GLY A 251 -0.53 8.74 9.51
C GLY A 251 0.70 9.16 8.70
N HIS A 252 0.55 9.30 7.39
CA HIS A 252 1.65 9.50 6.42
C HIS A 252 1.81 10.93 5.91
N VAL A 253 0.77 11.77 6.02
CA VAL A 253 0.81 13.17 5.57
C VAL A 253 1.71 13.94 6.53
N GLN A 254 2.89 14.31 6.07
CA GLN A 254 3.86 15.05 6.89
C GLN A 254 3.65 16.57 6.80
N GLU A 255 3.11 17.04 5.68
CA GLU A 255 2.94 18.46 5.35
C GLU A 255 1.71 18.65 4.46
N VAL A 256 0.93 19.69 4.76
CA VAL A 256 -0.15 20.18 3.92
C VAL A 256 0.16 21.60 3.47
N ILE A 257 0.29 21.77 2.15
CA ILE A 257 0.53 23.05 1.50
C ILE A 257 -0.81 23.71 1.17
N VAL A 258 -1.01 24.93 1.63
CA VAL A 258 -2.10 25.79 1.16
C VAL A 258 -1.48 26.84 0.27
N GLN A 259 -1.71 26.73 -1.03
CA GLN A 259 -1.11 27.62 -2.03
C GLN A 259 -2.19 28.44 -2.74
N ASN A 260 -1.95 29.74 -2.90
CA ASN A 260 -2.75 30.62 -3.72
C ASN A 260 -2.37 30.51 -5.21
N PHE A 261 -3.38 30.58 -6.07
CA PHE A 261 -3.22 30.81 -7.49
C PHE A 261 -2.80 32.27 -7.72
N CYS A 262 -1.79 32.43 -8.57
CA CYS A 262 -1.38 33.70 -9.15
C CYS A 262 -1.48 33.57 -10.68
N ALA A 263 -2.19 34.50 -11.31
CA ALA A 263 -2.38 34.53 -12.75
C ALA A 263 -1.08 34.83 -13.48
N LYS A 264 -0.84 34.12 -14.57
CA LYS A 264 0.39 34.21 -15.35
C LYS A 264 0.08 34.53 -16.81
N PRO A 265 0.80 35.48 -17.44
CA PRO A 265 0.51 35.94 -18.80
C PRO A 265 0.45 34.82 -19.85
N ASP A 266 1.32 33.81 -19.72
CA ASP A 266 1.48 32.73 -20.70
C ASP A 266 0.58 31.51 -20.45
N THR A 267 -0.52 31.70 -19.71
CA THR A 267 -1.44 30.62 -19.36
C THR A 267 -2.83 30.84 -19.94
N ALA A 268 -3.63 29.78 -20.04
CA ALA A 268 -5.04 29.88 -20.43
C ALA A 268 -5.85 30.64 -19.37
N MET A 269 -5.42 30.61 -18.10
CA MET A 269 -6.02 31.32 -16.97
C MET A 269 -5.46 32.73 -16.73
N ARG A 270 -4.72 33.32 -17.69
CA ARG A 270 -4.14 34.67 -17.55
C ARG A 270 -5.13 35.80 -17.21
N GLY A 271 -6.41 35.61 -17.51
CA GLY A 271 -7.47 36.58 -17.26
C GLY A 271 -8.25 36.34 -15.96
N MET A 272 -7.88 35.31 -15.18
CA MET A 272 -8.51 35.04 -13.88
C MET A 272 -7.85 35.89 -12.80
N PRO A 273 -8.60 36.34 -11.78
CA PRO A 273 -8.03 37.09 -10.67
C PRO A 273 -7.13 36.20 -9.80
N ASP A 274 -6.10 36.80 -9.21
CA ASP A 274 -5.30 36.17 -8.17
C ASP A 274 -6.15 35.83 -6.95
N ALA A 275 -5.81 34.75 -6.23
CA ALA A 275 -6.39 34.51 -4.91
C ALA A 275 -5.88 35.56 -3.91
N GLU A 276 -6.81 36.26 -3.26
CA GLU A 276 -6.48 37.30 -2.29
C GLU A 276 -5.71 36.74 -1.07
N LEU A 277 -4.79 37.53 -0.51
CA LEU A 277 -4.02 37.13 0.68
C LEU A 277 -4.91 36.82 1.89
N ARG A 278 -6.04 37.52 2.03
CA ARG A 278 -7.03 37.22 3.07
C ARG A 278 -7.64 35.83 2.87
N GLU A 279 -7.96 35.45 1.63
CA GLU A 279 -8.49 34.11 1.33
C GLU A 279 -7.45 33.03 1.62
N LEU A 280 -6.18 33.28 1.29
CA LEU A 280 -5.07 32.39 1.64
C LEU A 280 -4.96 32.20 3.16
N ALA A 281 -4.92 33.30 3.91
CA ALA A 281 -4.84 33.24 5.37
C ALA A 281 -6.06 32.55 6.00
N ALA A 282 -7.27 32.79 5.48
CA ALA A 282 -8.47 32.08 5.93
C ALA A 282 -8.38 30.57 5.63
N ALA A 283 -7.91 30.19 4.44
CA ALA A 283 -7.73 28.79 4.07
C ALA A 283 -6.67 28.08 4.93
N VAL A 284 -5.55 28.75 5.24
CA VAL A 284 -4.54 28.24 6.19
C VAL A 284 -5.13 28.03 7.58
N ALA A 285 -5.87 29.02 8.10
CA ALA A 285 -6.47 28.93 9.43
C ALA A 285 -7.54 27.83 9.53
N VAL A 286 -8.37 27.67 8.49
CA VAL A 286 -9.35 26.59 8.40
C VAL A 286 -8.67 25.24 8.25
N ALA A 287 -7.60 25.13 7.46
CA ALA A 287 -6.79 23.91 7.37
C ALA A 287 -6.23 23.50 8.74
N ARG A 288 -5.74 24.47 9.54
CA ARG A 288 -5.27 24.23 10.91
C ARG A 288 -6.36 23.69 11.83
N ILE A 289 -7.58 24.23 11.73
CA ILE A 289 -8.73 23.77 12.53
C ILE A 289 -9.17 22.36 12.10
N ILE A 290 -9.26 22.09 10.79
CA ILE A 290 -9.70 20.80 10.26
C ILE A 290 -8.69 19.70 10.57
N LEU A 291 -7.41 19.94 10.28
CA LEU A 291 -6.34 18.94 10.40
C LEU A 291 -5.82 18.81 11.84
N GLY A 292 -6.03 19.82 12.66
CA GLY A 292 -5.70 19.84 14.08
C GLY A 292 -4.26 20.27 14.40
N PRO A 293 -3.89 20.21 15.70
CA PRO A 293 -2.63 20.76 16.19
C PRO A 293 -1.39 20.03 15.65
N ARG A 294 -1.48 18.73 15.38
CA ARG A 294 -0.32 17.92 14.96
C ARG A 294 0.10 18.13 13.50
N ALA A 295 -0.79 18.64 12.65
CA ALA A 295 -0.52 18.86 11.23
C ALA A 295 0.62 19.88 11.02
N ARG A 296 1.36 19.75 9.92
CA ARG A 296 2.34 20.76 9.52
C ARG A 296 1.82 21.50 8.31
N LEU A 297 1.72 22.81 8.45
CA LEU A 297 1.09 23.67 7.45
C LEU A 297 2.11 24.61 6.86
N GLN A 298 2.14 24.60 5.54
CA GLN A 298 2.98 25.45 4.73
C GLN A 298 2.12 26.34 3.85
N ALA A 299 2.55 27.58 3.67
CA ALA A 299 2.12 28.41 2.56
C ALA A 299 3.37 29.03 1.89
N PRO A 300 3.42 29.15 0.54
CA PRO A 300 4.62 29.56 -0.17
C PRO A 300 5.06 30.99 0.21
N PRO A 301 6.27 31.20 0.77
CA PRO A 301 6.67 32.49 1.31
C PRO A 301 7.05 33.53 0.23
N ASN A 302 7.12 33.12 -1.04
CA ASN A 302 7.34 33.97 -2.20
C ASN A 302 6.04 34.52 -2.82
N LEU A 303 4.86 34.01 -2.43
CA LEU A 303 3.56 34.35 -3.04
C LEU A 303 2.66 35.22 -2.14
N ILE A 304 3.25 35.89 -1.14
CA ILE A 304 2.50 36.52 -0.03
C ILE A 304 2.74 38.03 0.12
N ASP A 305 3.42 38.67 -0.85
CA ASP A 305 3.72 40.10 -0.86
C ASP A 305 4.23 40.68 0.48
N ALA A 306 5.11 39.93 1.16
CA ALA A 306 5.74 40.23 2.46
C ALA A 306 4.82 40.17 3.72
N GLU A 307 3.62 39.60 3.61
CA GLU A 307 2.68 39.37 4.72
C GLU A 307 3.05 38.14 5.59
N TYR A 308 4.29 38.09 6.09
CA TYR A 308 4.80 36.96 6.89
C TYR A 308 4.07 36.81 8.24
N ASP A 309 3.79 37.92 8.93
CA ASP A 309 3.07 37.92 10.22
C ASP A 309 1.65 37.36 10.07
N LEU A 310 0.96 37.73 8.98
CA LEU A 310 -0.40 37.26 8.71
C LEU A 310 -0.46 35.74 8.60
N LEU A 311 0.46 35.11 7.88
CA LEU A 311 0.46 33.65 7.73
C LEU A 311 0.87 32.92 9.00
N LEU A 312 1.82 33.48 9.77
CA LEU A 312 2.13 32.96 11.10
C LEU A 312 0.90 33.02 12.00
N ARG A 313 0.17 34.15 12.02
CA ARG A 313 -1.12 34.27 12.73
C ARG A 313 -2.18 33.31 12.19
N ALA A 314 -2.19 33.01 10.90
CA ALA A 314 -3.07 32.02 10.30
C ALA A 314 -2.75 30.57 10.71
N GLY A 315 -1.58 30.32 11.31
CA GLY A 315 -1.25 29.03 11.92
C GLY A 315 -0.35 28.13 11.10
N ILE A 316 0.39 28.67 10.11
CA ILE A 316 1.53 27.95 9.54
C ILE A 316 2.58 27.68 10.63
N ASP A 317 3.32 26.60 10.48
CA ASP A 317 4.51 26.28 11.27
C ASP A 317 5.71 25.87 10.41
N ASP A 318 5.56 25.92 9.09
CA ASP A 318 6.61 25.62 8.13
C ASP A 318 6.59 26.63 6.97
N TRP A 319 7.75 27.16 6.60
CA TRP A 319 7.91 28.03 5.42
C TRP A 319 8.20 27.26 4.13
N GLY A 320 8.40 25.95 4.22
CA GLY A 320 8.63 25.06 3.10
C GLY A 320 10.07 24.97 2.62
N GLY A 321 10.23 24.40 1.43
CA GLY A 321 11.51 24.28 0.75
C GLY A 321 11.97 25.60 0.14
N VAL A 322 13.05 26.19 0.66
CA VAL A 322 13.65 27.45 0.19
C VAL A 322 15.02 27.17 -0.41
N SER A 323 15.25 27.71 -1.62
CA SER A 323 16.48 27.46 -2.37
C SER A 323 17.39 28.70 -2.40
N PRO A 324 18.65 28.59 -1.95
CA PRO A 324 19.66 29.63 -2.16
C PRO A 324 20.36 29.54 -3.53
N VAL A 325 20.07 28.49 -4.32
CA VAL A 325 20.80 28.19 -5.57
C VAL A 325 19.91 28.35 -6.79
N THR A 326 18.84 27.55 -6.86
CA THR A 326 17.96 27.50 -8.02
C THR A 326 16.70 28.36 -7.82
N PRO A 327 16.16 28.96 -8.90
CA PRO A 327 14.91 29.70 -8.84
C PRO A 327 13.71 28.78 -8.54
N ASP A 328 12.56 29.38 -8.25
CA ASP A 328 11.29 28.66 -8.28
C ASP A 328 10.93 28.43 -9.76
N HIS A 329 11.07 27.21 -10.28
CA HIS A 329 10.72 26.95 -11.68
C HIS A 329 9.20 26.86 -11.91
N VAL A 330 8.38 26.81 -10.85
CA VAL A 330 6.92 26.87 -10.94
C VAL A 330 6.47 28.32 -11.04
N ASN A 331 7.03 29.21 -10.21
CA ASN A 331 6.75 30.66 -10.20
C ASN A 331 8.05 31.47 -10.40
N PRO A 332 8.68 31.41 -11.58
CA PRO A 332 9.98 32.05 -11.83
C PRO A 332 9.97 33.57 -11.65
N GLU A 333 8.80 34.20 -11.76
CA GLU A 333 8.58 35.62 -11.53
C GLU A 333 8.51 36.01 -10.04
N ARG A 334 8.43 35.03 -9.12
CA ARG A 334 8.35 35.22 -7.67
C ARG A 334 9.54 34.49 -7.00
N PRO A 335 10.73 35.11 -6.91
CA PRO A 335 11.93 34.44 -6.40
C PRO A 335 11.81 34.04 -4.93
N TRP A 336 12.58 33.02 -4.54
CA TRP A 336 12.65 32.59 -3.14
C TRP A 336 13.11 33.74 -2.22
N PRO A 337 12.46 33.94 -1.07
CA PRO A 337 12.99 34.87 -0.08
C PRO A 337 14.31 34.35 0.49
N GLN A 338 15.22 35.27 0.80
CA GLN A 338 16.47 34.91 1.47
C GLN A 338 16.19 34.31 2.85
N ILE A 339 16.93 33.27 3.24
CA ILE A 339 16.74 32.59 4.53
C ILE A 339 16.89 33.57 5.71
N ASP A 340 17.82 34.53 5.62
CA ASP A 340 17.98 35.56 6.65
C ASP A 340 16.77 36.49 6.79
N LEU A 341 16.05 36.74 5.69
CA LEU A 341 14.78 37.47 5.74
C LEU A 341 13.73 36.66 6.50
N LEU A 342 13.57 35.38 6.18
CA LEU A 342 12.64 34.49 6.88
C LEU A 342 12.98 34.39 8.37
N ARG A 343 14.27 34.32 8.72
CA ARG A 343 14.71 34.31 10.12
C ARG A 343 14.27 35.57 10.84
N ARG A 344 14.58 36.75 10.29
CA ARG A 344 14.19 38.04 10.87
C ARG A 344 12.67 38.19 11.01
N MET A 345 11.91 37.76 10.01
CA MET A 345 10.44 37.89 10.04
C MET A 345 9.79 36.91 11.03
N SER A 346 10.35 35.71 11.17
CA SER A 346 9.93 34.74 12.19
C SER A 346 10.24 35.28 13.59
N GLU A 347 11.43 35.80 13.82
CA GLU A 347 11.87 36.37 15.11
C GLU A 347 11.04 37.58 15.52
N ARG A 348 10.73 38.47 14.56
CA ARG A 348 9.81 39.61 14.79
C ARG A 348 8.43 39.18 15.26
N SER A 349 8.00 37.98 14.87
CA SER A 349 6.70 37.40 15.23
C SER A 349 6.80 36.47 16.45
N GLY A 350 7.96 36.43 17.12
CA GLY A 350 8.19 35.64 18.33
C GLY A 350 8.60 34.18 18.11
N PHE A 351 8.96 33.79 16.88
CA PHE A 351 9.37 32.43 16.53
C PHE A 351 10.86 32.33 16.24
N ARG A 352 11.44 31.18 16.57
CA ARG A 352 12.78 30.79 16.11
C ARG A 352 12.66 29.99 14.82
N LEU A 353 13.40 30.40 13.79
CA LEU A 353 13.53 29.60 12.57
C LEU A 353 14.54 28.47 12.77
N ARG A 354 14.19 27.24 12.39
CA ARG A 354 15.07 26.06 12.40
C ARG A 354 15.00 25.30 11.09
N GLU A 355 16.13 24.75 10.64
CA GLU A 355 16.16 23.91 9.45
C GLU A 355 15.61 22.50 9.75
N ARG A 356 14.81 21.94 8.85
CA ARG A 356 14.38 20.54 8.84
C ARG A 356 14.95 19.81 7.61
N LEU A 357 14.89 18.48 7.65
CA LEU A 357 15.13 17.65 6.48
C LEU A 357 13.86 17.58 5.61
N THR A 358 13.99 16.95 4.43
CA THR A 358 12.84 16.65 3.58
C THR A 358 11.85 15.67 4.23
N ILE A 359 12.36 14.76 5.06
CA ILE A 359 11.58 13.89 5.93
C ILE A 359 11.43 14.57 7.29
N TYR A 360 10.19 14.66 7.79
CA TYR A 360 9.92 15.38 9.03
C TYR A 360 10.39 14.64 10.30
N PRO A 361 10.75 15.36 11.38
CA PRO A 361 11.35 14.79 12.60
C PRO A 361 10.56 13.64 13.23
N GLU A 362 9.23 13.70 13.14
CA GLU A 362 8.35 12.67 13.68
C GLU A 362 8.56 11.32 12.98
N TYR A 363 8.87 11.32 11.68
CA TYR A 363 9.15 10.11 10.89
C TYR A 363 10.60 9.64 11.07
N VAL A 364 11.55 10.57 11.18
CA VAL A 364 12.96 10.25 11.49
C VAL A 364 13.07 9.49 12.82
N ARG A 365 12.37 9.96 13.86
CA ARG A 365 12.40 9.34 15.20
C ARG A 365 11.65 8.01 15.28
N ARG A 366 10.62 7.81 14.44
CA ARG A 366 9.88 6.54 14.37
C ARG A 366 10.69 5.46 13.65
N GLY A 367 11.41 5.82 12.59
CA GLY A 367 12.30 4.93 11.84
C GLY A 367 11.55 3.80 11.12
N GLU A 368 11.29 2.71 11.85
CA GLU A 368 10.57 1.53 11.35
C GLU A 368 9.18 1.92 10.84
N GLY A 369 8.81 1.46 9.64
CA GLY A 369 7.55 1.81 8.95
C GLY A 369 7.76 2.84 7.83
N TRP A 370 8.56 3.87 8.10
CA TRP A 370 8.56 5.11 7.33
C TRP A 370 9.84 5.39 6.54
N LEU A 371 10.99 4.91 7.01
CA LEU A 371 12.28 5.11 6.36
C LEU A 371 12.82 3.77 5.86
N ASP A 372 13.13 3.69 4.57
CA ASP A 372 13.77 2.49 4.00
C ASP A 372 15.16 2.29 4.63
N PRO A 373 15.57 1.06 4.98
CA PRO A 373 16.89 0.79 5.56
C PRO A 373 18.05 1.34 4.74
N ARG A 374 17.95 1.39 3.40
CA ARG A 374 18.99 1.95 2.54
C ARG A 374 19.20 3.44 2.72
N LEU A 375 18.19 4.14 3.24
CA LEU A 375 18.22 5.58 3.49
C LEU A 375 18.59 5.92 4.94
N ALA A 376 18.61 4.95 5.85
CA ALA A 376 18.84 5.18 7.27
C ALA A 376 20.17 5.90 7.54
N ALA A 377 21.26 5.45 6.92
CA ALA A 377 22.57 6.06 7.07
C ALA A 377 22.65 7.47 6.44
N HIS A 378 21.91 7.71 5.36
CA HIS A 378 21.85 9.01 4.68
C HIS A 378 21.10 10.05 5.53
N VAL A 379 19.94 9.68 6.07
CA VAL A 379 19.14 10.56 6.95
C VAL A 379 19.87 10.81 8.27
N ALA A 380 20.43 9.76 8.90
CA ALA A 380 21.16 9.90 10.16
C ALA A 380 22.39 10.81 10.06
N ALA A 381 23.01 10.92 8.88
CA ALA A 381 24.14 11.80 8.64
C ALA A 381 23.79 13.29 8.69
N LEU A 382 22.51 13.64 8.53
CA LEU A 382 22.02 15.02 8.42
C LEU A 382 21.03 15.39 9.52
N ALA A 383 20.54 14.41 10.29
CA ALA A 383 19.58 14.61 11.37
C ALA A 383 20.28 14.91 12.71
N GLY A 384 19.77 15.89 13.43
CA GLY A 384 20.09 16.13 14.84
C GLY A 384 19.35 15.17 15.76
N SER A 385 19.65 15.24 17.07
CA SER A 385 19.00 14.40 18.09
C SER A 385 17.50 14.64 18.26
N ASP A 386 17.03 15.85 17.89
CA ASP A 386 15.62 16.22 17.84
C ASP A 386 14.92 15.76 16.55
N GLY A 387 15.65 15.16 15.60
CA GLY A 387 15.15 14.75 14.28
C GLY A 387 15.03 15.89 13.26
N LEU A 388 15.30 17.14 13.65
CA LEU A 388 15.46 18.26 12.71
C LEU A 388 16.81 18.15 12.00
N ALA A 389 17.08 19.03 11.05
CA ALA A 389 18.39 19.05 10.40
C ALA A 389 19.48 19.50 11.39
N ASP A 390 20.61 18.80 11.39
CA ASP A 390 21.85 19.35 11.95
C ASP A 390 22.37 20.42 11.00
N GLU A 391 22.15 21.70 11.36
CA GLU A 391 22.57 22.85 10.56
C GLU A 391 24.09 22.91 10.32
N SER A 392 24.89 22.21 11.13
CA SER A 392 26.35 22.09 10.98
C SER A 392 26.79 20.93 10.08
N ALA A 393 25.90 19.96 9.83
CA ALA A 393 26.20 18.80 9.00
C ALA A 393 26.31 19.19 7.52
N ALA A 394 27.47 18.89 6.93
CA ALA A 394 27.67 19.00 5.49
C ALA A 394 27.14 17.73 4.80
N PRO A 395 26.35 17.86 3.71
CA PRO A 395 25.97 16.71 2.91
C PRO A 395 27.21 16.15 2.21
N VAL A 396 27.44 14.85 2.42
CA VAL A 396 28.55 14.11 1.81
C VAL A 396 27.98 12.83 1.23
N GLY A 397 28.36 12.56 -0.01
CA GLY A 397 27.97 11.35 -0.73
C GLY A 397 28.28 10.08 0.06
N ARG A 398 27.33 9.14 0.08
CA ARG A 398 27.46 7.85 0.76
C ARG A 398 27.01 6.74 -0.18
N PRO A 399 27.69 5.58 -0.22
CA PRO A 399 27.23 4.47 -1.03
C PRO A 399 25.76 4.14 -0.77
N TRP A 400 24.97 3.99 -1.84
CA TRP A 400 23.63 3.44 -1.75
C TRP A 400 23.79 1.92 -1.82
N GLN A 401 23.91 1.30 -0.66
CA GLN A 401 24.16 -0.14 -0.56
C GLN A 401 22.87 -0.88 -0.23
N GLU A 402 22.75 -2.07 -0.81
CA GLU A 402 21.80 -3.04 -0.28
C GLU A 402 22.20 -3.44 1.14
N PRO A 403 21.24 -3.85 1.98
CA PRO A 403 21.57 -4.52 3.23
C PRO A 403 22.48 -5.72 2.94
N ASP A 404 23.53 -5.91 3.75
CA ASP A 404 24.39 -7.11 3.68
C ASP A 404 23.56 -8.40 3.72
N ASP A 405 24.11 -9.48 3.14
CA ASP A 405 23.51 -10.82 3.10
C ASP A 405 22.84 -11.20 4.43
N ALA A 406 21.52 -11.06 4.50
CA ALA A 406 20.74 -11.33 5.70
C ALA A 406 20.42 -12.83 5.83
N TYR A 407 21.40 -13.71 5.61
CA TYR A 407 21.23 -15.14 5.85
C TYR A 407 21.79 -15.51 7.22
N GLY A 408 20.95 -16.11 8.06
CA GLY A 408 21.36 -16.75 9.31
C GLY A 408 20.97 -16.03 10.59
N GLY A 409 20.48 -16.81 11.56
CA GLY A 409 20.16 -16.40 12.92
C GLY A 409 18.68 -16.56 13.26
N GLY A 410 18.41 -16.89 14.52
CA GLY A 410 17.05 -17.05 15.06
C GLY A 410 16.62 -18.49 15.35
N ARG A 411 15.39 -18.63 15.84
CA ARG A 411 14.80 -19.93 16.22
C ARG A 411 14.13 -20.58 15.03
N THR A 412 14.71 -21.66 14.51
CA THR A 412 14.26 -22.33 13.27
C THR A 412 13.45 -23.61 13.49
N ASP A 413 13.17 -23.99 14.74
CA ASP A 413 12.42 -25.18 15.16
C ASP A 413 10.96 -24.90 15.55
N LEU A 414 10.37 -23.81 15.03
CA LEU A 414 9.03 -23.33 15.42
C LEU A 414 7.88 -24.32 15.11
N PHE A 415 8.12 -25.30 14.23
CA PHE A 415 7.19 -26.40 13.99
C PHE A 415 7.11 -27.36 15.20
N ALA A 416 8.17 -27.46 16.01
CA ALA A 416 8.22 -28.30 17.20
C ALA A 416 7.79 -27.53 18.46
N THR A 417 8.30 -26.31 18.67
CA THR A 417 8.09 -25.55 19.91
C THR A 417 7.84 -24.06 19.65
N ILE A 418 6.86 -23.45 20.33
CA ILE A 418 6.54 -22.02 20.26
C ILE A 418 6.85 -21.38 21.62
N ASP A 419 7.42 -20.17 21.67
CA ASP A 419 7.54 -19.44 22.94
C ASP A 419 6.16 -18.98 23.43
N THR A 420 5.68 -19.61 24.50
CA THR A 420 4.41 -19.29 25.16
C THR A 420 4.55 -18.25 26.27
N ARG A 421 5.76 -17.96 26.75
CA ARG A 421 6.00 -17.01 27.85
C ARG A 421 6.10 -15.57 27.33
N GLY A 422 6.78 -15.35 26.20
CA GLY A 422 6.89 -14.03 25.56
C GLY A 422 5.60 -13.51 24.90
N ARG A 423 4.58 -14.39 24.71
CA ARG A 423 3.27 -14.08 24.12
C ARG A 423 2.14 -13.90 25.15
N THR A 424 2.47 -13.83 26.44
CA THR A 424 1.45 -13.78 27.51
C THR A 424 0.72 -12.43 27.53
N GLY A 425 -0.56 -12.44 27.10
CA GLY A 425 -1.70 -11.65 27.60
C GLY A 425 -1.65 -10.12 27.60
N ASP A 426 -0.50 -9.48 27.44
CA ASP A 426 -0.33 -8.05 27.58
C ASP A 426 -0.31 -7.40 26.20
N ARG A 427 -1.18 -6.40 26.02
CA ARG A 427 -1.24 -5.63 24.78
C ARG A 427 0.11 -4.94 24.60
N ARG A 428 0.74 -5.12 23.43
CA ARG A 428 1.96 -4.37 23.05
C ARG A 428 1.77 -2.88 23.35
N GLY A 429 2.73 -2.24 24.01
CA GLY A 429 2.63 -0.81 24.37
C GLY A 429 2.61 0.16 23.17
N ASP A 430 2.90 -0.30 21.95
CA ASP A 430 2.90 0.46 20.69
C ASP A 430 1.74 0.10 19.74
N PHE A 431 0.76 -0.70 20.21
CA PHE A 431 -0.31 -1.31 19.42
C PHE A 431 -1.04 -0.33 18.48
N ASP A 432 -1.39 0.86 18.96
CA ASP A 432 -2.13 1.86 18.19
C ASP A 432 -1.29 2.54 17.11
N SER A 433 0.03 2.67 17.32
CA SER A 433 0.92 3.29 16.33
C SER A 433 1.19 2.35 15.14
N VAL A 434 1.30 1.05 15.43
CA VAL A 434 1.62 0.00 14.46
C VAL A 434 0.38 -0.34 13.64
N TYR A 435 -0.77 -0.47 14.30
CA TYR A 435 -2.00 -0.95 13.68
C TYR A 435 -3.03 0.14 13.39
N GLY A 436 -2.81 1.40 13.78
CA GLY A 436 -3.63 2.54 13.37
C GLY A 436 -4.78 2.84 14.33
N ASP A 437 -5.60 3.83 14.00
CA ASP A 437 -6.77 4.22 14.82
C ASP A 437 -7.89 3.18 14.67
N TRP A 438 -8.13 2.42 15.73
CA TRP A 438 -9.08 1.31 15.74
C TRP A 438 -10.55 1.77 15.74
N ASP A 439 -10.84 2.97 16.24
CA ASP A 439 -12.20 3.52 16.26
C ASP A 439 -12.67 3.86 14.84
N GLU A 440 -11.75 4.33 13.97
CA GLU A 440 -12.04 4.57 12.55
C GLU A 440 -12.18 3.26 11.76
N VAL A 441 -11.41 2.22 12.11
CA VAL A 441 -11.50 0.89 11.49
C VAL A 441 -12.85 0.24 11.78
N ALA A 442 -13.35 0.34 13.01
CA ALA A 442 -14.64 -0.22 13.41
C ALA A 442 -15.82 0.43 12.66
N ALA A 443 -15.73 1.72 12.34
CA ALA A 443 -16.78 2.45 11.62
C ALA A 443 -16.93 2.05 10.14
N GLN A 444 -15.94 1.36 9.56
CA GLN A 444 -15.93 0.92 8.16
C GLN A 444 -16.55 -0.48 7.94
N VAL A 445 -16.89 -1.20 9.02
CA VAL A 445 -17.49 -2.54 8.92
C VAL A 445 -19.00 -2.42 8.69
N GLY A 446 -19.44 -2.63 7.46
CA GLY A 446 -20.86 -2.57 7.06
C GLY A 446 -21.70 -3.72 7.62
N GLN A 447 -23.01 -3.50 7.76
CA GLN A 447 -23.98 -4.53 8.17
C GLN A 447 -24.52 -5.32 6.97
N ALA A 448 -24.75 -6.61 7.16
CA ALA A 448 -25.30 -7.50 6.14
C ALA A 448 -26.81 -7.28 5.95
N PRO A 449 -27.33 -7.28 4.72
CA PRO A 449 -28.77 -7.26 4.47
C PRO A 449 -29.43 -8.61 4.78
N ASP A 450 -30.71 -8.57 5.20
CA ASP A 450 -31.53 -9.76 5.42
C ASP A 450 -31.89 -10.45 4.09
N SER A 451 -31.91 -11.80 4.09
CA SER A 451 -32.32 -12.61 2.94
C SER A 451 -33.79 -13.01 2.99
N SER A 452 -34.44 -13.07 1.81
CA SER A 452 -35.81 -13.58 1.68
C SER A 452 -35.83 -15.07 1.36
N PRO A 453 -36.75 -15.88 1.94
CA PRO A 453 -36.91 -17.30 1.60
C PRO A 453 -37.17 -17.57 0.10
N SER A 454 -37.78 -16.60 -0.61
CA SER A 454 -38.02 -16.70 -2.06
C SER A 454 -36.72 -16.70 -2.87
N ASP A 455 -35.72 -15.93 -2.43
CA ASP A 455 -34.45 -15.79 -3.15
C ASP A 455 -33.57 -17.03 -2.99
N VAL A 456 -33.65 -17.70 -1.83
CA VAL A 456 -32.97 -18.98 -1.58
C VAL A 456 -33.47 -20.06 -2.56
N LEU A 457 -34.79 -20.21 -2.70
CA LEU A 457 -35.37 -21.20 -3.63
C LEU A 457 -35.02 -20.89 -5.08
N ALA A 458 -35.07 -19.61 -5.48
CA ALA A 458 -34.67 -19.19 -6.82
C ALA A 458 -33.18 -19.42 -7.07
N GLY A 459 -32.33 -19.21 -6.06
CA GLY A 459 -30.90 -19.49 -6.08
C GLY A 459 -30.61 -20.98 -6.25
N LEU A 460 -31.27 -21.86 -5.50
CA LEU A 460 -31.09 -23.31 -5.61
C LEU A 460 -31.48 -23.83 -7.00
N ARG A 461 -32.57 -23.32 -7.59
CA ARG A 461 -32.95 -23.67 -8.98
C ARG A 461 -31.88 -23.23 -9.98
N LEU A 462 -31.39 -22.00 -9.84
CA LEU A 462 -30.32 -21.50 -10.72
C LEU A 462 -29.03 -22.32 -10.55
N ALA A 463 -28.68 -22.71 -9.32
CA ALA A 463 -27.54 -23.57 -9.03
C ALA A 463 -27.64 -24.94 -9.72
N ALA A 464 -28.85 -25.51 -9.78
CA ALA A 464 -29.08 -26.80 -10.43
C ALA A 464 -29.06 -26.73 -11.97
N GLU A 465 -29.53 -25.62 -12.57
CA GLU A 465 -29.64 -25.47 -14.02
C GLU A 465 -28.37 -24.90 -14.67
N ASN A 466 -27.76 -23.89 -14.05
CA ASN A 466 -26.59 -23.18 -14.54
C ASN A 466 -25.81 -22.55 -13.37
N PRO A 467 -24.98 -23.32 -12.66
CA PRO A 467 -24.35 -22.87 -11.41
C PRO A 467 -23.46 -21.64 -11.59
N ALA A 468 -22.74 -21.55 -12.70
CA ALA A 468 -21.85 -20.42 -12.99
C ALA A 468 -22.59 -19.08 -13.21
N ALA A 469 -23.89 -19.11 -13.56
CA ALA A 469 -24.69 -17.90 -13.72
C ALA A 469 -24.89 -17.12 -12.41
N LEU A 470 -24.71 -17.77 -11.25
CA LEU A 470 -24.75 -17.09 -9.94
C LEU A 470 -23.68 -15.99 -9.79
N LEU A 471 -22.61 -16.03 -10.58
CA LEU A 471 -21.61 -14.95 -10.61
C LEU A 471 -22.12 -13.67 -11.29
N GLU A 472 -23.16 -13.74 -12.12
CA GLU A 472 -23.60 -12.59 -12.90
C GLU A 472 -24.22 -11.50 -12.01
N PRO A 473 -23.96 -10.19 -12.25
CA PRO A 473 -24.50 -9.11 -11.42
C PRO A 473 -26.04 -9.15 -11.26
N ARG A 474 -26.77 -9.56 -12.31
CA ARG A 474 -28.24 -9.71 -12.28
C ARG A 474 -28.75 -10.83 -11.36
N HIS A 475 -27.87 -11.66 -10.81
CA HIS A 475 -28.21 -12.78 -9.93
C HIS A 475 -27.59 -12.64 -8.54
N GLU A 476 -27.07 -11.45 -8.22
CA GLU A 476 -26.43 -11.16 -6.94
C GLU A 476 -27.31 -11.50 -5.73
N ASP A 477 -28.58 -11.07 -5.72
CA ASP A 477 -29.49 -11.33 -4.60
C ASP A 477 -29.66 -12.84 -4.33
N LYS A 478 -29.72 -13.65 -5.39
CA LYS A 478 -29.81 -15.12 -5.29
C LYS A 478 -28.52 -15.71 -4.72
N ALA A 479 -27.36 -15.27 -5.21
CA ALA A 479 -26.07 -15.73 -4.71
C ALA A 479 -25.85 -15.36 -3.24
N LEU A 480 -26.19 -14.13 -2.85
CA LEU A 480 -26.14 -13.68 -1.46
C LEU A 480 -27.09 -14.49 -0.58
N ALA A 481 -28.32 -14.76 -1.03
CA ALA A 481 -29.27 -15.59 -0.29
C ALA A 481 -28.72 -17.01 -0.04
N LEU A 482 -28.03 -17.62 -1.01
CA LEU A 482 -27.41 -18.94 -0.84
C LEU A 482 -26.24 -18.95 0.15
N PHE A 483 -25.43 -17.89 0.23
CA PHE A 483 -24.42 -17.77 1.29
C PHE A 483 -25.02 -17.73 2.70
N HIS A 484 -26.30 -17.35 2.83
CA HIS A 484 -27.06 -17.36 4.07
C HIS A 484 -27.91 -18.62 4.26
N ALA A 485 -27.82 -19.63 3.37
CA ALA A 485 -28.58 -20.86 3.50
C ALA A 485 -28.30 -21.59 4.83
N ASP A 486 -29.37 -22.22 5.34
CA ASP A 486 -29.48 -22.91 6.62
C ASP A 486 -30.24 -24.23 6.41
N GLY A 487 -30.03 -25.21 7.30
CA GLY A 487 -30.89 -26.38 7.41
C GLY A 487 -31.03 -27.13 6.09
N SER A 488 -32.27 -27.45 5.70
CA SER A 488 -32.54 -28.20 4.47
C SER A 488 -32.07 -27.47 3.20
N ALA A 489 -32.05 -26.13 3.20
CA ALA A 489 -31.58 -25.36 2.05
C ALA A 489 -30.05 -25.45 1.91
N LEU A 490 -29.32 -25.46 3.04
CA LEU A 490 -27.87 -25.68 3.04
C LEU A 490 -27.52 -27.12 2.63
N ASP A 491 -28.31 -28.10 3.05
CA ASP A 491 -28.11 -29.49 2.66
C ASP A 491 -28.32 -29.69 1.16
N GLU A 492 -29.35 -29.06 0.59
CA GLU A 492 -29.57 -29.07 -0.85
C GLU A 492 -28.46 -28.34 -1.62
N LEU A 493 -27.99 -27.19 -1.11
CA LEU A 493 -26.85 -26.47 -1.69
C LEU A 493 -25.59 -27.34 -1.74
N ALA A 494 -25.27 -28.03 -0.64
CA ALA A 494 -24.12 -28.93 -0.56
C ALA A 494 -24.28 -30.13 -1.51
N ARG A 495 -25.48 -30.70 -1.61
CA ARG A 495 -25.79 -31.79 -2.55
C ARG A 495 -25.57 -31.37 -4.00
N LEU A 496 -26.07 -30.20 -4.40
CA LEU A 496 -25.86 -29.65 -5.75
C LEU A 496 -24.38 -29.43 -6.04
N ALA A 497 -23.62 -28.89 -5.08
CA ALA A 497 -22.19 -28.72 -5.22
C ALA A 497 -21.47 -30.07 -5.36
N ASP A 498 -21.87 -31.10 -4.61
CA ASP A 498 -21.29 -32.43 -4.72
C ASP A 498 -21.60 -33.12 -6.05
N ASP A 499 -22.82 -32.97 -6.57
CA ASP A 499 -23.19 -33.45 -7.91
C ASP A 499 -22.30 -32.81 -8.97
N VAL A 500 -22.18 -31.47 -8.96
CA VAL A 500 -21.30 -30.75 -9.89
C VAL A 500 -19.84 -31.20 -9.73
N ARG A 501 -19.38 -31.42 -8.50
CA ARG A 501 -18.03 -31.95 -8.28
C ARG A 501 -17.88 -33.32 -8.93
N ARG A 502 -18.82 -34.24 -8.71
CA ARG A 502 -18.79 -35.61 -9.24
C ARG A 502 -18.76 -35.59 -10.77
N ASP A 503 -19.56 -34.73 -11.40
CA ASP A 503 -19.60 -34.58 -12.85
C ASP A 503 -18.27 -34.08 -13.43
N VAL A 504 -17.60 -33.17 -12.73
CA VAL A 504 -16.33 -32.57 -13.20
C VAL A 504 -15.11 -33.45 -12.89
N ASN A 505 -15.04 -34.03 -11.68
CA ASN A 505 -13.82 -34.66 -11.15
C ASN A 505 -13.94 -36.18 -10.94
N GLY A 506 -15.15 -36.74 -10.99
CA GLY A 506 -15.42 -38.11 -10.59
C GLY A 506 -15.38 -38.32 -9.07
N ASP A 507 -15.13 -39.56 -8.65
CA ASP A 507 -15.13 -39.96 -7.24
C ASP A 507 -13.78 -39.73 -6.54
N ASP A 508 -12.69 -39.58 -7.29
CA ASP A 508 -11.34 -39.44 -6.73
C ASP A 508 -11.18 -38.13 -5.95
N ILE A 509 -10.60 -38.25 -4.76
CA ILE A 509 -10.09 -37.12 -3.98
C ILE A 509 -8.58 -37.03 -4.18
N THR A 510 -8.07 -35.87 -4.58
CA THR A 510 -6.65 -35.71 -4.83
C THR A 510 -5.89 -35.25 -3.59
N TYR A 511 -4.57 -35.52 -3.57
CA TYR A 511 -3.63 -34.98 -2.60
C TYR A 511 -2.22 -34.90 -3.22
N VAL A 512 -1.35 -34.06 -2.67
CA VAL A 512 0.07 -33.97 -3.07
C VAL A 512 0.99 -34.31 -1.89
N VAL A 513 2.11 -34.98 -2.17
CA VAL A 513 3.19 -35.13 -1.17
C VAL A 513 4.12 -33.92 -1.31
N ASN A 514 4.06 -33.02 -0.33
CA ASN A 514 4.79 -31.76 -0.34
C ASN A 514 5.39 -31.41 1.03
N ARG A 515 6.34 -30.46 1.02
CA ARG A 515 6.85 -29.79 2.21
C ARG A 515 6.66 -28.28 2.13
N ASN A 516 6.08 -27.66 3.15
CA ASN A 516 6.15 -26.21 3.29
C ASN A 516 7.51 -25.82 3.84
N ILE A 517 8.15 -24.82 3.24
CA ILE A 517 9.42 -24.25 3.71
C ILE A 517 9.20 -22.76 3.94
N ASN A 518 9.04 -22.39 5.21
CA ASN A 518 8.97 -20.98 5.58
C ASN A 518 10.38 -20.41 5.74
N PHE A 519 10.94 -19.76 4.71
CA PHE A 519 12.35 -19.37 4.70
C PHE A 519 12.70 -18.17 5.59
N SER A 520 11.71 -17.35 5.96
CA SER A 520 11.86 -16.28 6.94
C SER A 520 10.50 -15.98 7.56
N ASN A 521 10.44 -15.65 8.85
CA ASN A 521 9.24 -15.08 9.47
C ASN A 521 9.40 -13.59 9.79
N VAL A 522 10.55 -12.98 9.47
CA VAL A 522 10.76 -11.54 9.62
C VAL A 522 9.91 -10.81 8.58
N CYS A 523 8.99 -9.95 9.04
CA CYS A 523 8.05 -9.29 8.15
C CYS A 523 7.76 -7.86 8.59
N TYR A 524 7.97 -6.91 7.68
CA TYR A 524 7.75 -5.49 7.93
C TYR A 524 6.32 -5.02 7.67
N VAL A 525 5.54 -5.77 6.87
CA VAL A 525 4.18 -5.38 6.47
C VAL A 525 3.22 -5.30 7.67
N GLY A 526 3.42 -6.15 8.69
CA GLY A 526 2.66 -6.10 9.93
C GLY A 526 1.16 -6.37 9.77
N CYS A 527 0.77 -7.43 9.04
CA CYS A 527 -0.63 -7.82 8.90
C CYS A 527 -1.28 -8.08 10.28
N ARG A 528 -2.40 -7.43 10.56
CA ARG A 528 -3.09 -7.49 11.87
C ARG A 528 -3.70 -8.87 12.17
N PHE A 529 -3.87 -9.71 11.15
CA PHE A 529 -4.36 -11.08 11.29
C PHE A 529 -3.23 -12.13 11.41
N CYS A 530 -1.99 -11.76 11.11
CA CYS A 530 -0.90 -12.72 10.96
C CYS A 530 -0.15 -12.92 12.28
N ALA A 531 -0.21 -14.13 12.83
CA ALA A 531 0.56 -14.51 14.02
C ALA A 531 1.97 -15.08 13.69
N PHE A 532 2.26 -15.29 12.41
CA PHE A 532 3.53 -15.80 11.90
C PHE A 532 4.59 -14.69 11.80
N ALA A 533 4.20 -13.51 11.32
CA ALA A 533 5.08 -12.37 11.13
C ALA A 533 5.74 -11.92 12.46
N GLN A 534 7.07 -11.85 12.46
CA GLN A 534 7.89 -11.35 13.56
C GLN A 534 8.64 -10.09 13.12
N ARG A 535 8.91 -9.19 14.07
CA ARG A 535 9.93 -8.14 13.89
C ARG A 535 11.30 -8.78 14.04
N GLU A 536 12.31 -8.19 13.43
CA GLU A 536 13.69 -8.71 13.52
C GLU A 536 14.20 -8.91 14.95
N ARG A 537 13.74 -8.08 15.89
CA ARG A 537 14.11 -8.15 17.31
C ARG A 537 13.24 -9.08 18.16
N ASP A 538 12.19 -9.67 17.59
CA ASP A 538 11.30 -10.57 18.33
C ASP A 538 12.01 -11.92 18.55
N ALA A 539 11.74 -12.58 19.69
CA ALA A 539 12.47 -13.79 20.10
C ALA A 539 12.29 -14.99 19.14
N ASP A 540 11.14 -15.07 18.48
CA ASP A 540 10.84 -16.12 17.50
C ASP A 540 11.29 -15.74 16.07
N ALA A 541 11.94 -14.59 15.85
CA ALA A 541 12.39 -14.18 14.52
C ALA A 541 13.50 -15.09 13.99
N TYR A 542 13.43 -15.47 12.71
CA TYR A 542 14.46 -16.29 12.06
C TYR A 542 14.57 -16.05 10.55
N ARG A 543 15.72 -16.43 10.00
CA ARG A 543 16.01 -16.48 8.56
C ARG A 543 16.78 -17.76 8.24
N LEU A 544 16.25 -18.58 7.32
CA LEU A 544 16.97 -19.74 6.81
C LEU A 544 18.03 -19.30 5.79
N SER A 545 19.18 -19.96 5.80
CA SER A 545 20.15 -19.84 4.70
C SER A 545 19.65 -20.57 3.45
N VAL A 546 20.25 -20.24 2.31
CA VAL A 546 19.97 -20.88 1.02
C VAL A 546 20.25 -22.40 1.09
N GLU A 547 21.33 -22.79 1.78
CA GLU A 547 21.69 -24.20 2.03
C GLU A 547 20.65 -24.90 2.90
N GLN A 548 20.19 -24.23 3.97
CA GLN A 548 19.17 -24.77 4.87
C GLN A 548 17.82 -25.00 4.16
N VAL A 549 17.49 -24.20 3.16
CA VAL A 549 16.30 -24.41 2.31
C VAL A 549 16.53 -25.58 1.35
N ALA A 550 17.69 -25.66 0.71
CA ALA A 550 18.04 -26.78 -0.16
C ALA A 550 18.12 -28.13 0.58
N ASP A 551 18.63 -28.15 1.81
CA ASP A 551 18.69 -29.34 2.67
C ASP A 551 17.28 -29.85 2.98
N ARG A 552 16.35 -28.95 3.36
CA ARG A 552 14.94 -29.30 3.62
C ARG A 552 14.23 -29.83 2.37
N ALA A 553 14.51 -29.27 1.20
CA ALA A 553 13.98 -29.78 -0.06
C ALA A 553 14.52 -31.18 -0.38
N GLN A 554 15.79 -31.45 -0.09
CA GLN A 554 16.40 -32.77 -0.25
C GLN A 554 15.83 -33.81 0.72
N GLU A 555 15.60 -33.42 1.99
CA GLU A 555 14.90 -34.26 2.96
C GLU A 555 13.50 -34.62 2.47
N ALA A 556 12.71 -33.62 2.04
CA ALA A 556 11.36 -33.84 1.53
C ALA A 556 11.36 -34.80 0.32
N TRP A 557 12.32 -34.64 -0.60
CA TRP A 557 12.47 -35.53 -1.75
C TRP A 557 12.76 -36.98 -1.36
N ARG A 558 13.59 -37.20 -0.33
CA ARG A 558 13.88 -38.54 0.21
C ARG A 558 12.63 -39.18 0.82
N ASP A 559 11.74 -38.37 1.38
CA ASP A 559 10.45 -38.79 1.94
C ASP A 559 9.34 -38.90 0.89
N GLY A 560 9.67 -38.73 -0.40
CA GLY A 560 8.76 -38.93 -1.53
C GLY A 560 8.02 -37.68 -2.00
N ALA A 561 8.33 -36.49 -1.46
CA ALA A 561 7.71 -35.25 -1.93
C ALA A 561 8.07 -34.95 -3.38
N SER A 562 7.07 -34.50 -4.14
CA SER A 562 7.25 -33.95 -5.49
C SER A 562 7.25 -32.42 -5.52
N GLU A 563 6.86 -31.78 -4.43
CA GLU A 563 6.68 -30.33 -4.34
C GLU A 563 7.29 -29.76 -3.05
N VAL A 564 7.92 -28.60 -3.16
CA VAL A 564 8.13 -27.69 -2.03
C VAL A 564 7.29 -26.43 -2.22
N CYS A 565 6.56 -26.05 -1.17
CA CYS A 565 5.84 -24.79 -1.10
C CYS A 565 6.64 -23.78 -0.26
N MET A 566 7.21 -22.75 -0.89
CA MET A 566 8.13 -21.81 -0.19
C MET A 566 7.52 -20.42 -0.05
N GLN A 567 7.46 -19.92 1.19
CA GLN A 567 6.91 -18.60 1.51
C GLN A 567 7.60 -17.97 2.72
N GLY A 568 7.75 -16.65 2.74
CA GLY A 568 8.39 -15.96 3.85
C GLY A 568 7.73 -14.64 4.22
N GLY A 569 8.24 -14.03 5.29
CA GLY A 569 7.95 -12.66 5.64
C GLY A 569 8.59 -11.68 4.65
N ILE A 570 8.00 -10.48 4.55
CA ILE A 570 8.53 -9.39 3.72
C ILE A 570 9.66 -8.71 4.49
N ASP A 571 10.86 -9.24 4.29
CA ASP A 571 12.06 -8.84 5.02
C ASP A 571 12.86 -7.77 4.26
N PRO A 572 12.93 -6.53 4.76
CA PRO A 572 13.68 -5.46 4.09
C PRO A 572 15.17 -5.76 3.93
N LYS A 573 15.74 -6.63 4.78
CA LYS A 573 17.17 -6.94 4.79
C LYS A 573 17.58 -8.12 3.90
N MET A 574 16.65 -8.97 3.44
CA MET A 574 17.00 -10.03 2.49
C MET A 574 17.57 -9.43 1.19
N PRO A 575 18.70 -9.90 0.63
CA PRO A 575 19.29 -9.31 -0.58
C PRO A 575 18.33 -9.43 -1.79
N VAL A 576 18.50 -8.57 -2.81
CA VAL A 576 17.61 -8.59 -3.99
C VAL A 576 17.56 -9.97 -4.65
N THR A 577 18.69 -10.66 -4.74
CA THR A 577 18.80 -11.96 -5.41
C THR A 577 18.17 -13.11 -4.63
N ALA A 578 17.79 -12.89 -3.36
CA ALA A 578 17.49 -13.97 -2.43
C ALA A 578 16.42 -14.94 -2.93
N TYR A 579 15.32 -14.42 -3.49
CA TYR A 579 14.25 -15.25 -4.01
C TYR A 579 14.73 -16.16 -5.16
N ALA A 580 15.53 -15.64 -6.09
CA ALA A 580 16.09 -16.42 -7.19
C ALA A 580 17.15 -17.43 -6.68
N ASP A 581 17.98 -17.05 -5.71
CA ASP A 581 19.00 -17.91 -5.14
C ASP A 581 18.41 -19.10 -4.37
N LEU A 582 17.31 -18.87 -3.64
CA LEU A 582 16.53 -19.94 -2.98
C LEU A 582 16.02 -20.96 -4.01
N VAL A 583 15.44 -20.51 -5.13
CA VAL A 583 14.95 -21.38 -6.19
C VAL A 583 16.10 -22.16 -6.84
N ARG A 584 17.19 -21.48 -7.21
CA ARG A 584 18.39 -22.09 -7.81
C ARG A 584 18.99 -23.16 -6.91
N ALA A 585 19.04 -22.91 -5.60
CA ALA A 585 19.60 -23.87 -4.65
C ALA A 585 18.75 -25.13 -4.51
N VAL A 586 17.42 -24.99 -4.47
CA VAL A 586 16.51 -26.15 -4.50
C VAL A 586 16.71 -26.94 -5.79
N LYS A 587 16.70 -26.30 -6.96
CA LYS A 587 16.86 -26.97 -8.25
C LYS A 587 18.25 -27.58 -8.45
N SER A 588 19.30 -26.94 -7.93
CA SER A 588 20.66 -27.48 -7.96
C SER A 588 20.77 -28.74 -7.10
N ARG A 589 20.16 -28.75 -5.92
CA ARG A 589 20.19 -29.89 -4.99
C ARG A 589 19.26 -31.03 -5.41
N VAL A 590 18.07 -30.68 -5.91
CA VAL A 590 17.01 -31.61 -6.29
C VAL A 590 16.38 -31.15 -7.62
N PRO A 591 16.99 -31.48 -8.77
CA PRO A 591 16.53 -31.01 -10.08
C PRO A 591 15.07 -31.38 -10.42
N GLY A 592 14.57 -32.50 -9.89
CA GLY A 592 13.20 -32.98 -10.11
C GLY A 592 12.14 -32.39 -9.17
N MET A 593 12.51 -31.53 -8.21
CA MET A 593 11.56 -30.94 -7.26
C MET A 593 10.73 -29.86 -7.95
N HIS A 594 9.40 -29.91 -7.82
CA HIS A 594 8.52 -28.81 -8.22
C HIS A 594 8.59 -27.69 -7.17
N VAL A 595 8.89 -26.48 -7.61
CA VAL A 595 9.04 -25.30 -6.76
C VAL A 595 7.79 -24.44 -6.90
N HIS A 596 6.89 -24.55 -5.91
CA HIS A 596 5.71 -23.70 -5.76
C HIS A 596 6.03 -22.58 -4.77
N ALA A 597 6.44 -21.41 -5.24
CA ALA A 597 7.03 -20.41 -4.34
C ALA A 597 6.58 -18.98 -4.59
N PHE A 598 6.63 -18.20 -3.51
CA PHE A 598 6.43 -16.76 -3.43
C PHE A 598 5.00 -16.29 -3.72
N SER A 599 4.39 -15.74 -2.68
CA SER A 599 3.12 -15.03 -2.80
C SER A 599 3.26 -13.82 -3.75
N PRO A 600 2.16 -13.34 -4.34
CA PRO A 600 2.15 -12.09 -5.08
C PRO A 600 2.74 -10.89 -4.32
N MET A 601 2.66 -10.86 -2.99
CA MET A 601 3.33 -9.82 -2.19
C MET A 601 4.86 -9.92 -2.26
N GLU A 602 5.40 -11.13 -2.19
CA GLU A 602 6.85 -11.39 -2.32
C GLU A 602 7.33 -11.08 -3.74
N ILE A 603 6.56 -11.45 -4.78
CA ILE A 603 6.87 -11.12 -6.17
C ILE A 603 6.99 -9.60 -6.37
N VAL A 604 6.02 -8.81 -5.90
CA VAL A 604 6.08 -7.34 -6.08
C VAL A 604 7.19 -6.74 -5.24
N THR A 605 7.40 -7.24 -4.02
CA THR A 605 8.51 -6.78 -3.17
C THR A 605 9.85 -7.04 -3.87
N GLY A 606 10.05 -8.26 -4.40
CA GLY A 606 11.26 -8.64 -5.13
C GLY A 606 11.49 -7.76 -6.36
N ALA A 607 10.47 -7.58 -7.20
CA ALA A 607 10.53 -6.72 -8.39
C ALA A 607 10.87 -5.26 -8.03
N ALA A 608 10.18 -4.68 -7.03
CA ALA A 608 10.42 -3.32 -6.57
C ALA A 608 11.82 -3.14 -5.99
N LYS A 609 12.30 -4.13 -5.22
CA LYS A 609 13.64 -4.13 -4.62
C LYS A 609 14.72 -4.23 -5.71
N ALA A 610 14.53 -5.09 -6.71
CA ALA A 610 15.39 -5.22 -7.89
C ALA A 610 15.32 -3.99 -8.81
N GLY A 611 14.26 -3.20 -8.71
CA GLY A 611 14.04 -2.05 -9.58
C GLY A 611 13.69 -2.43 -11.02
N VAL A 612 13.03 -3.58 -11.22
CA VAL A 612 12.59 -4.10 -12.54
C VAL A 612 11.07 -4.26 -12.58
N SER A 613 10.50 -4.56 -13.75
CA SER A 613 9.07 -4.83 -13.88
C SER A 613 8.67 -6.17 -13.22
N ILE A 614 7.38 -6.33 -12.90
CA ILE A 614 6.84 -7.62 -12.40
C ILE A 614 7.09 -8.75 -13.42
N GLY A 615 6.99 -8.43 -14.73
CA GLY A 615 7.22 -9.39 -15.80
C GLY A 615 8.66 -9.87 -15.86
N ASP A 616 9.63 -8.95 -15.79
CA ASP A 616 11.06 -9.29 -15.82
C ASP A 616 11.46 -10.08 -14.58
N TRP A 617 10.93 -9.70 -13.41
CA TRP A 617 11.20 -10.43 -12.19
C TRP A 617 10.64 -11.86 -12.21
N LEU A 618 9.42 -12.04 -12.70
CA LEU A 618 8.84 -13.37 -12.89
C LEU A 618 9.60 -14.20 -13.93
N ALA A 619 10.12 -13.57 -14.99
CA ALA A 619 10.97 -14.23 -15.98
C ALA A 619 12.30 -14.69 -15.35
N GLU A 620 12.96 -13.84 -14.57
CA GLU A 620 14.18 -14.18 -13.81
C GLU A 620 13.93 -15.37 -12.86
N LEU A 621 12.81 -15.36 -12.13
CA LEU A 621 12.46 -16.46 -11.23
C LEU A 621 12.17 -17.76 -11.99
N ARG A 622 11.46 -17.71 -13.13
CA ARG A 622 11.24 -18.86 -14.00
C ARG A 622 12.56 -19.42 -14.51
N ASP A 623 13.46 -18.55 -14.96
CA ASP A 623 14.78 -18.95 -15.50
C ASP A 623 15.68 -19.50 -14.38
N ALA A 624 15.50 -19.06 -13.13
CA ALA A 624 16.08 -19.66 -11.93
C ALA A 624 15.50 -21.06 -11.61
N GLY A 625 14.32 -21.39 -12.15
CA GLY A 625 13.65 -22.69 -12.02
C GLY A 625 12.34 -22.66 -11.24
N LEU A 626 11.68 -21.51 -11.08
CA LEU A 626 10.35 -21.44 -10.46
C LEU A 626 9.31 -22.09 -11.38
N ASP A 627 8.51 -23.03 -10.85
CA ASP A 627 7.52 -23.74 -11.66
C ASP A 627 6.12 -23.10 -11.56
N THR A 628 5.68 -22.70 -10.36
CA THR A 628 4.35 -22.12 -10.10
C THR A 628 4.38 -21.17 -8.90
N ILE A 629 3.37 -20.31 -8.77
CA ILE A 629 3.24 -19.40 -7.60
C ILE A 629 1.98 -19.71 -6.76
N PRO A 630 2.04 -19.59 -5.42
CA PRO A 630 0.86 -19.71 -4.57
C PRO A 630 -0.06 -18.49 -4.69
N GLY A 631 -1.37 -18.72 -4.79
CA GLY A 631 -2.43 -17.69 -4.80
C GLY A 631 -2.68 -16.99 -3.47
N THR A 632 -1.73 -17.07 -2.54
CA THR A 632 -1.78 -16.45 -1.22
C THR A 632 -1.68 -14.91 -1.34
N ALA A 633 -1.70 -14.22 -0.20
CA ALA A 633 -1.80 -12.76 -0.15
C ALA A 633 -3.09 -12.16 -0.75
N ALA A 634 -4.01 -13.00 -1.21
CA ALA A 634 -5.34 -12.64 -1.68
C ALA A 634 -6.28 -12.29 -0.53
N GLU A 635 -6.23 -13.01 0.60
CA GLU A 635 -7.16 -12.88 1.73
C GLU A 635 -8.61 -12.68 1.26
N ILE A 636 -9.12 -11.45 1.31
CA ILE A 636 -10.23 -10.95 0.50
C ILE A 636 -9.68 -9.95 -0.53
N LEU A 637 -10.07 -10.07 -1.80
CA LEU A 637 -9.72 -9.14 -2.89
C LEU A 637 -10.67 -7.93 -2.88
N ASP A 638 -10.75 -7.27 -1.73
CA ASP A 638 -11.54 -6.06 -1.45
C ASP A 638 -10.64 -5.11 -0.65
N ASP A 639 -10.33 -3.94 -1.21
CA ASP A 639 -9.32 -3.06 -0.63
C ASP A 639 -9.74 -2.46 0.73
N ASP A 640 -11.03 -2.36 1.02
CA ASP A 640 -11.53 -1.91 2.33
C ASP A 640 -11.26 -3.00 3.39
N VAL A 641 -11.57 -4.26 3.08
CA VAL A 641 -11.22 -5.39 3.97
C VAL A 641 -9.71 -5.50 4.14
N ARG A 642 -8.95 -5.41 3.04
CA ARG A 642 -7.48 -5.51 3.08
C ARG A 642 -6.87 -4.42 3.93
N TRP A 643 -7.41 -3.21 3.86
CA TRP A 643 -7.00 -2.11 4.72
C TRP A 643 -7.27 -2.40 6.20
N VAL A 644 -8.44 -2.95 6.54
CA VAL A 644 -8.74 -3.39 7.92
C VAL A 644 -7.76 -4.47 8.36
N LEU A 645 -7.42 -5.42 7.47
CA LEU A 645 -6.51 -6.52 7.76
C LEU A 645 -5.03 -6.08 7.88
N THR A 646 -4.57 -5.12 7.08
CA THR A 646 -3.14 -4.76 6.97
C THR A 646 -2.94 -3.34 6.45
N LYS A 647 -1.93 -2.62 6.98
CA LYS A 647 -1.60 -1.26 6.47
C LYS A 647 -0.92 -1.24 5.09
N GLY A 648 0.00 -2.16 4.82
CA GLY A 648 0.83 -2.18 3.60
C GLY A 648 0.72 -3.42 2.71
N LYS A 649 -0.45 -4.07 2.67
CA LYS A 649 -0.70 -5.19 1.75
C LYS A 649 -0.89 -4.63 0.33
N LEU A 650 -0.41 -5.35 -0.68
CA LEU A 650 -0.66 -4.97 -2.08
C LEU A 650 -2.17 -4.79 -2.36
N PRO A 651 -2.59 -3.81 -3.17
CA PRO A 651 -3.98 -3.66 -3.60
C PRO A 651 -4.49 -4.89 -4.39
N ALA A 652 -5.81 -5.10 -4.41
CA ALA A 652 -6.42 -6.20 -5.17
C ALA A 652 -6.06 -6.16 -6.66
N ALA A 653 -6.02 -4.96 -7.26
CA ALA A 653 -5.63 -4.77 -8.65
C ALA A 653 -4.18 -5.23 -8.93
N THR A 654 -3.24 -4.94 -8.02
CA THR A 654 -1.84 -5.39 -8.14
C THR A 654 -1.72 -6.90 -7.96
N TRP A 655 -2.52 -7.52 -7.09
CA TRP A 655 -2.58 -8.98 -6.98
C TRP A 655 -3.01 -9.61 -8.31
N VAL A 656 -4.06 -9.05 -8.94
CA VAL A 656 -4.55 -9.48 -10.26
C VAL A 656 -3.46 -9.31 -11.33
N GLU A 657 -2.74 -8.19 -11.32
CA GLU A 657 -1.65 -7.92 -12.26
C GLU A 657 -0.54 -8.96 -12.17
N VAL A 658 -0.07 -9.29 -10.95
CA VAL A 658 0.98 -10.29 -10.73
C VAL A 658 0.55 -11.65 -11.25
N VAL A 659 -0.62 -12.13 -10.83
CA VAL A 659 -1.13 -13.45 -11.19
C VAL A 659 -1.36 -13.55 -12.69
N SER A 660 -1.97 -12.54 -13.30
CA SER A 660 -2.23 -12.53 -14.75
C SER A 660 -0.92 -12.45 -15.55
N THR A 661 0.09 -11.75 -15.03
CA THR A 661 1.43 -11.67 -15.66
C THR A 661 2.15 -13.01 -15.57
N ALA A 662 2.10 -13.68 -14.41
CA ALA A 662 2.65 -15.02 -14.25
C ALA A 662 2.01 -16.00 -15.25
N HIS A 663 0.68 -15.99 -15.36
CA HIS A 663 -0.04 -16.86 -16.31
C HIS A 663 0.35 -16.61 -17.77
N ARG A 664 0.52 -15.34 -18.18
CA ARG A 664 1.00 -14.98 -19.53
C ARG A 664 2.43 -15.45 -19.80
N LEU A 665 3.27 -15.57 -18.76
CA LEU A 665 4.63 -16.10 -18.85
C LEU A 665 4.69 -17.64 -18.77
N GLY A 666 3.54 -18.31 -18.70
CA GLY A 666 3.43 -19.76 -18.59
C GLY A 666 3.54 -20.31 -17.17
N ILE A 667 3.64 -19.44 -16.16
CA ILE A 667 3.72 -19.82 -14.75
C ILE A 667 2.29 -19.96 -14.22
N ARG A 668 1.88 -21.17 -13.83
CA ARG A 668 0.54 -21.42 -13.26
C ARG A 668 0.49 -20.98 -11.79
N SER A 669 -0.73 -20.79 -11.26
CA SER A 669 -0.90 -20.46 -9.85
C SER A 669 -2.10 -21.15 -9.19
N SER A 670 -2.04 -21.28 -7.87
CA SER A 670 -3.24 -21.55 -7.08
C SER A 670 -4.02 -20.24 -6.83
N SER A 671 -5.22 -20.33 -6.27
CA SER A 671 -6.01 -19.17 -5.81
C SER A 671 -6.53 -19.44 -4.40
N THR A 672 -6.60 -18.41 -3.55
CA THR A 672 -6.97 -18.58 -2.13
C THR A 672 -7.96 -17.52 -1.67
N MET A 673 -8.83 -17.85 -0.72
CA MET A 673 -9.67 -16.89 -0.01
C MET A 673 -9.66 -17.18 1.49
N MET A 674 -9.13 -16.25 2.28
CA MET A 674 -9.25 -16.31 3.75
C MET A 674 -10.56 -15.63 4.15
N TYR A 675 -11.41 -16.32 4.90
CA TYR A 675 -12.76 -15.83 5.23
C TYR A 675 -13.15 -16.11 6.68
N GLY A 676 -14.16 -15.38 7.16
CA GLY A 676 -14.72 -15.54 8.53
C GLY A 676 -14.05 -14.65 9.58
N HIS A 677 -13.41 -13.56 9.16
CA HIS A 677 -12.91 -12.48 10.00
C HIS A 677 -13.89 -11.28 9.96
N VAL A 678 -13.42 -10.10 9.55
CA VAL A 678 -14.21 -8.84 9.39
C VAL A 678 -15.08 -8.80 8.12
N ASP A 679 -14.97 -9.82 7.29
CA ASP A 679 -15.58 -9.96 5.98
C ASP A 679 -17.01 -10.54 6.03
N HIS A 680 -17.76 -10.31 4.96
CA HIS A 680 -19.16 -10.73 4.82
C HIS A 680 -19.48 -11.28 3.40
N PRO A 681 -20.60 -12.00 3.19
CA PRO A 681 -20.91 -12.70 1.93
C PRO A 681 -20.76 -11.91 0.63
N ARG A 682 -21.08 -10.61 0.63
CA ARG A 682 -20.90 -9.74 -0.54
C ARG A 682 -19.44 -9.68 -1.00
N GLN A 683 -18.50 -9.68 -0.05
CA GLN A 683 -17.07 -9.67 -0.34
C GLN A 683 -16.57 -11.05 -0.79
N TRP A 684 -17.16 -12.15 -0.30
CA TRP A 684 -16.87 -13.49 -0.82
C TRP A 684 -17.28 -13.62 -2.28
N LEU A 685 -18.50 -13.17 -2.61
CA LEU A 685 -18.99 -13.16 -3.98
C LEU A 685 -18.11 -12.27 -4.88
N ALA A 686 -17.76 -11.07 -4.43
CA ALA A 686 -16.87 -10.17 -5.17
C ALA A 686 -15.48 -10.80 -5.40
N HIS A 687 -14.89 -11.44 -4.38
CA HIS A 687 -13.63 -12.16 -4.51
C HIS A 687 -13.72 -13.26 -5.58
N LEU A 688 -14.74 -14.11 -5.52
CA LEU A 688 -14.93 -15.20 -6.49
C LEU A 688 -15.17 -14.67 -7.92
N ARG A 689 -15.84 -13.52 -8.08
CA ARG A 689 -15.95 -12.82 -9.38
C ARG A 689 -14.59 -12.36 -9.91
N VAL A 690 -13.71 -11.84 -9.06
CA VAL A 690 -12.35 -11.45 -9.46
C VAL A 690 -11.57 -12.66 -9.96
N LEU A 691 -11.58 -13.76 -9.20
CA LEU A 691 -10.91 -15.00 -9.61
C LEU A 691 -11.46 -15.55 -10.93
N ALA A 692 -12.79 -15.58 -11.08
CA ALA A 692 -13.44 -15.99 -12.32
C ALA A 692 -13.02 -15.12 -13.51
N GLY A 693 -12.96 -13.79 -13.33
CA GLY A 693 -12.53 -12.86 -14.38
C GLY A 693 -11.07 -13.06 -14.80
N VAL A 694 -10.17 -13.33 -13.84
CA VAL A 694 -8.77 -13.67 -14.16
C VAL A 694 -8.69 -15.00 -14.90
N GLN A 695 -9.46 -16.00 -14.48
CA GLN A 695 -9.50 -17.31 -15.13
C GLN A 695 -10.05 -17.23 -16.55
N ASP A 696 -11.11 -16.45 -16.79
CA ASP A 696 -11.69 -16.22 -18.12
C ASP A 696 -10.68 -15.59 -19.08
N GLN A 697 -9.76 -14.77 -18.57
CA GLN A 697 -8.73 -14.10 -19.38
C GLN A 697 -7.47 -14.96 -19.60
N THR A 698 -7.10 -15.79 -18.63
CA THR A 698 -5.75 -16.39 -18.59
C THR A 698 -5.75 -17.92 -18.50
N GLY A 699 -6.81 -18.54 -17.97
CA GLY A 699 -6.91 -19.99 -17.76
C GLY A 699 -5.80 -20.58 -16.87
N GLY A 700 -5.09 -19.76 -16.10
CA GLY A 700 -3.84 -20.16 -15.44
C GLY A 700 -3.98 -20.70 -14.02
N PHE A 701 -5.15 -20.58 -13.39
CA PHE A 701 -5.38 -21.16 -12.07
C PHE A 701 -5.50 -22.69 -12.15
N THR A 702 -4.84 -23.36 -11.20
CA THR A 702 -4.90 -24.83 -11.03
C THR A 702 -5.96 -25.24 -10.01
N GLU A 703 -6.17 -24.44 -8.96
CA GLU A 703 -7.15 -24.70 -7.91
C GLU A 703 -7.62 -23.44 -7.18
N PHE A 704 -8.71 -23.58 -6.44
CA PHE A 704 -9.18 -22.64 -5.43
C PHE A 704 -9.14 -23.27 -4.03
N VAL A 705 -8.57 -22.54 -3.07
CA VAL A 705 -8.40 -22.97 -1.69
C VAL A 705 -9.15 -22.02 -0.76
N ALA A 706 -10.22 -22.50 -0.14
CA ALA A 706 -10.92 -21.76 0.90
C ALA A 706 -10.21 -21.96 2.26
N LEU A 707 -9.87 -20.86 2.93
CA LEU A 707 -9.05 -20.86 4.14
C LEU A 707 -9.83 -20.25 5.32
N PRO A 708 -10.44 -21.07 6.20
CA PRO A 708 -11.07 -20.57 7.41
C PRO A 708 -10.10 -19.75 8.28
N PHE A 709 -10.53 -18.58 8.74
CA PHE A 709 -9.72 -17.74 9.62
C PHE A 709 -9.49 -18.40 10.99
N VAL A 710 -8.22 -18.61 11.35
CA VAL A 710 -7.79 -19.09 12.67
C VAL A 710 -7.47 -17.88 13.54
N HIS A 711 -8.29 -17.65 14.57
CA HIS A 711 -8.35 -16.37 15.28
C HIS A 711 -7.53 -16.32 16.58
N THR A 712 -7.23 -17.47 17.20
CA THR A 712 -6.76 -17.60 18.59
C THR A 712 -5.61 -16.65 18.95
N ASN A 713 -4.59 -16.57 18.09
CA ASN A 713 -3.43 -15.71 18.30
C ASN A 713 -3.36 -14.51 17.35
N ALA A 714 -4.45 -14.21 16.61
CA ALA A 714 -4.47 -13.13 15.63
C ALA A 714 -4.65 -11.77 16.33
N PRO A 715 -3.75 -10.79 16.15
CA PRO A 715 -3.85 -9.49 16.82
C PRO A 715 -5.19 -8.77 16.63
N ILE A 716 -5.79 -8.84 15.45
CA ILE A 716 -7.08 -8.22 15.12
C ILE A 716 -8.26 -8.84 15.89
N TYR A 717 -8.18 -10.13 16.22
CA TYR A 717 -9.18 -10.79 17.07
C TYR A 717 -8.97 -10.39 18.53
N LEU A 718 -7.71 -10.38 19.00
CA LEU A 718 -7.36 -9.94 20.36
C LEU A 718 -7.71 -8.45 20.61
N ALA A 719 -7.80 -7.64 19.54
CA ALA A 719 -8.28 -6.26 19.56
C ALA A 719 -9.82 -6.13 19.62
N GLY A 720 -10.57 -7.22 19.45
CA GLY A 720 -12.04 -7.23 19.45
C GLY A 720 -12.71 -6.78 18.14
N ILE A 721 -11.97 -6.78 17.03
CA ILE A 721 -12.45 -6.26 15.73
C ILE A 721 -12.88 -7.39 14.79
N ALA A 722 -12.13 -8.49 14.77
CA ALA A 722 -12.47 -9.66 13.96
C ALA A 722 -13.35 -10.66 14.73
N ARG A 723 -14.13 -11.44 13.97
CA ARG A 723 -14.90 -12.59 14.47
C ARG A 723 -13.98 -13.77 14.87
N PRO A 724 -14.46 -14.71 15.71
CA PRO A 724 -13.72 -15.91 16.10
C PRO A 724 -13.64 -16.97 14.98
N GLY A 725 -13.42 -16.55 13.73
CA GLY A 725 -13.46 -17.42 12.56
C GLY A 725 -14.87 -17.69 12.04
N PRO A 726 -14.99 -18.43 10.91
CA PRO A 726 -16.27 -18.78 10.32
C PRO A 726 -17.00 -19.85 11.13
N THR A 727 -18.32 -19.79 11.12
CA THR A 727 -19.20 -20.83 11.66
C THR A 727 -19.19 -22.09 10.79
N TRP A 728 -19.63 -23.22 11.36
CA TRP A 728 -19.82 -24.48 10.61
C TRP A 728 -20.67 -24.29 9.35
N ARG A 729 -21.77 -23.53 9.49
CA ARG A 729 -22.68 -23.18 8.39
C ARG A 729 -21.95 -22.42 7.28
N GLU A 730 -21.16 -21.41 7.64
CA GLU A 730 -20.38 -20.62 6.68
C GLU A 730 -19.33 -21.49 5.97
N ASN A 731 -18.64 -22.38 6.68
CA ASN A 731 -17.69 -23.31 6.05
C ASN A 731 -18.38 -24.13 4.95
N ARG A 732 -19.53 -24.77 5.24
CA ARG A 732 -20.29 -25.53 4.24
C ARG A 732 -20.74 -24.66 3.06
N ALA A 733 -21.31 -23.49 3.35
CA ALA A 733 -21.82 -22.60 2.32
C ALA A 733 -20.71 -22.08 1.41
N VAL A 734 -19.58 -21.64 1.95
CA VAL A 734 -18.47 -21.07 1.16
C VAL A 734 -17.86 -22.11 0.22
N HIS A 735 -17.62 -23.33 0.68
CA HIS A 735 -17.05 -24.38 -0.19
C HIS A 735 -18.04 -24.83 -1.27
N ALA A 736 -19.32 -25.02 -0.93
CA ALA A 736 -20.35 -25.37 -1.90
C ALA A 736 -20.53 -24.26 -2.94
N MET A 737 -20.59 -23.00 -2.50
CA MET A 737 -20.68 -21.85 -3.41
C MET A 737 -19.42 -21.71 -4.28
N ALA A 738 -18.22 -21.98 -3.77
CA ALA A 738 -17.00 -21.93 -4.58
C ALA A 738 -17.06 -22.93 -5.75
N ARG A 739 -17.49 -24.18 -5.49
CA ARG A 739 -17.70 -25.21 -6.52
C ARG A 739 -18.70 -24.76 -7.59
N LEU A 740 -19.83 -24.20 -7.17
CA LEU A 740 -20.90 -23.79 -8.08
C LEU A 740 -20.51 -22.53 -8.88
N LEU A 741 -20.02 -21.50 -8.21
CA LEU A 741 -19.67 -20.23 -8.83
C LEU A 741 -18.49 -20.38 -9.82
N LEU A 742 -17.49 -21.19 -9.49
CA LEU A 742 -16.30 -21.40 -10.33
C LEU A 742 -16.45 -22.54 -11.35
N HIS A 743 -17.65 -23.12 -11.47
CA HIS A 743 -17.92 -24.19 -12.42
C HIS A 743 -17.59 -23.74 -13.87
N GLY A 744 -16.90 -24.62 -14.61
CA GLY A 744 -16.42 -24.34 -15.97
C GLY A 744 -15.17 -23.45 -16.04
N ARG A 745 -14.60 -23.07 -14.90
CA ARG A 745 -13.41 -22.21 -14.80
C ARG A 745 -12.29 -22.84 -13.99
N ILE A 746 -12.58 -23.25 -12.75
CA ILE A 746 -11.60 -23.85 -11.84
C ILE A 746 -12.18 -25.17 -11.32
N ASP A 747 -11.62 -26.28 -11.79
CA ASP A 747 -12.16 -27.62 -11.52
C ASP A 747 -11.81 -28.13 -10.12
N ASN A 748 -10.70 -27.65 -9.53
CA ASN A 748 -10.20 -28.13 -8.27
C ASN A 748 -10.52 -27.17 -7.13
N ILE A 749 -11.30 -27.67 -6.16
CA ILE A 749 -11.67 -26.97 -4.93
C ILE A 749 -11.06 -27.73 -3.76
N GLN A 750 -10.03 -27.13 -3.16
CA GLN A 750 -9.28 -27.70 -2.05
C GLN A 750 -9.90 -27.28 -0.70
N CYS A 751 -9.95 -28.21 0.24
CA CYS A 751 -10.26 -27.93 1.64
C CYS A 751 -9.00 -28.05 2.52
N SER A 752 -8.85 -27.18 3.53
CA SER A 752 -7.66 -27.17 4.39
C SER A 752 -7.89 -27.98 5.67
N TRP A 753 -7.40 -29.21 5.71
CA TRP A 753 -7.53 -30.08 6.89
C TRP A 753 -6.87 -29.51 8.15
N VAL A 754 -5.81 -28.73 8.01
CA VAL A 754 -5.15 -28.04 9.14
C VAL A 754 -6.07 -27.01 9.79
N LYS A 755 -7.06 -26.48 9.06
CA LYS A 755 -7.98 -25.43 9.56
C LYS A 755 -9.34 -25.98 9.94
N LEU A 756 -9.77 -27.07 9.31
CA LEU A 756 -11.10 -27.65 9.46
C LEU A 756 -11.14 -28.85 10.43
N GLY A 757 -10.00 -29.49 10.66
CA GLY A 757 -9.96 -30.80 11.33
C GLY A 757 -10.64 -31.90 10.51
N ASP A 758 -10.66 -33.12 11.04
CA ASP A 758 -11.11 -34.31 10.28
C ASP A 758 -12.60 -34.25 9.95
N ASP A 759 -13.45 -33.89 10.92
CA ASP A 759 -14.91 -33.77 10.74
C ASP A 759 -15.26 -32.66 9.73
N GLY A 760 -14.58 -31.51 9.83
CA GLY A 760 -14.76 -30.40 8.91
C GLY A 760 -14.34 -30.76 7.50
N THR A 761 -13.17 -31.39 7.34
CA THR A 761 -12.70 -31.85 6.03
C THR A 761 -13.67 -32.84 5.41
N ARG A 762 -14.12 -33.85 6.15
CA ARG A 762 -15.11 -34.81 5.66
C ARG A 762 -16.38 -34.09 5.17
N ALA A 763 -16.91 -33.17 5.95
CA ALA A 763 -18.12 -32.44 5.56
C ALA A 763 -17.93 -31.55 4.32
N MET A 764 -16.74 -30.98 4.11
CA MET A 764 -16.45 -30.20 2.90
C MET A 764 -16.28 -31.09 1.66
N LEU A 765 -15.73 -32.32 1.83
CA LEU A 765 -15.68 -33.32 0.76
C LEU A 765 -17.08 -33.75 0.33
N ASP A 766 -18.05 -33.80 1.24
CA ASP A 766 -19.47 -34.05 0.93
C ASP A 766 -20.21 -32.80 0.40
N GLY A 767 -19.51 -31.67 0.22
CA GLY A 767 -20.06 -30.37 -0.15
C GLY A 767 -19.38 -29.70 -1.34
N GLY A 768 -18.70 -30.47 -2.20
CA GLY A 768 -18.14 -29.99 -3.47
C GLY A 768 -16.61 -29.90 -3.55
N CYS A 769 -15.88 -30.17 -2.47
CA CYS A 769 -14.42 -30.28 -2.49
C CYS A 769 -13.95 -31.59 -3.13
N ASN A 770 -12.82 -31.53 -3.84
CA ASN A 770 -12.20 -32.69 -4.49
C ASN A 770 -10.70 -32.84 -4.20
N ASP A 771 -10.13 -32.00 -3.35
CA ASP A 771 -8.70 -32.03 -3.03
C ASP A 771 -8.46 -31.80 -1.53
N LEU A 772 -7.59 -32.62 -0.95
CA LEU A 772 -7.13 -32.54 0.44
C LEU A 772 -5.91 -31.64 0.61
N GLY A 773 -5.28 -31.21 -0.48
CA GLY A 773 -4.04 -30.46 -0.45
C GLY A 773 -2.84 -31.36 -0.15
N GLY A 774 -1.95 -30.88 0.71
CA GLY A 774 -0.63 -31.47 0.92
C GLY A 774 -0.46 -32.30 2.19
N THR A 775 0.59 -33.15 2.21
CA THR A 775 1.16 -33.73 3.44
C THR A 775 1.81 -32.69 4.35
N LEU A 776 2.23 -31.56 3.75
CA LEU A 776 2.86 -30.37 4.32
C LEU A 776 4.22 -30.60 4.99
N MET A 777 4.44 -31.74 5.66
CA MET A 777 5.61 -32.13 6.47
C MET A 777 5.95 -31.18 7.64
N GLU A 778 5.75 -29.88 7.45
CA GLU A 778 5.82 -28.79 8.43
C GLU A 778 4.70 -27.79 8.08
N GLU A 779 3.94 -27.30 9.05
CA GLU A 779 2.96 -26.22 8.85
C GLU A 779 3.03 -25.26 10.04
N THR A 780 3.82 -24.20 9.84
CA THR A 780 4.18 -23.26 10.91
C THR A 780 3.17 -22.12 11.04
N ILE A 781 2.60 -21.65 9.93
CA ILE A 781 1.74 -20.46 9.91
C ILE A 781 0.43 -20.70 10.69
N SER A 782 -0.29 -21.78 10.37
CA SER A 782 -1.56 -22.10 11.03
C SER A 782 -1.35 -22.53 12.48
N ARG A 783 -0.25 -23.23 12.79
CA ARG A 783 0.13 -23.57 14.17
C ARG A 783 0.40 -22.33 15.01
N MET A 784 1.16 -21.35 14.48
CA MET A 784 1.40 -20.08 15.16
C MET A 784 0.13 -19.25 15.35
N ALA A 785 -0.82 -19.33 14.40
CA ALA A 785 -2.15 -18.71 14.54
C ALA A 785 -3.02 -19.38 15.61
N GLY A 786 -2.69 -20.60 16.02
CA GLY A 786 -3.35 -21.35 17.09
C GLY A 786 -4.21 -22.53 16.62
N SER A 787 -3.94 -23.10 15.44
CA SER A 787 -4.56 -24.36 15.04
C SER A 787 -4.04 -25.54 15.87
N GLU A 788 -4.95 -26.42 16.27
CA GLU A 788 -4.67 -27.63 17.04
C GLU A 788 -4.71 -28.92 16.19
N HIS A 789 -4.98 -28.82 14.88
CA HIS A 789 -5.23 -29.97 14.00
C HIS A 789 -3.98 -30.64 13.42
N GLY A 790 -2.81 -30.31 13.96
CA GLY A 790 -1.51 -30.87 13.56
C GLY A 790 -0.80 -30.07 12.46
N SER A 791 0.44 -30.47 12.15
CA SER A 791 1.33 -29.77 11.21
C SER A 791 1.86 -30.65 10.06
N ALA A 792 1.49 -31.94 10.06
CA ALA A 792 1.85 -32.89 9.01
C ALA A 792 0.86 -34.06 9.00
N ARG A 793 0.65 -34.66 7.82
CA ARG A 793 -0.09 -35.92 7.64
C ARG A 793 0.72 -36.87 6.75
N THR A 794 0.66 -38.16 7.05
CA THR A 794 1.19 -39.18 6.15
C THR A 794 0.20 -39.47 5.02
N VAL A 795 0.69 -40.04 3.91
CA VAL A 795 -0.15 -40.49 2.79
C VAL A 795 -1.26 -41.44 3.27
N ALA A 796 -0.96 -42.34 4.20
CA ALA A 796 -1.95 -43.27 4.75
C ALA A 796 -3.09 -42.53 5.47
N GLN A 797 -2.77 -41.49 6.25
CA GLN A 797 -3.76 -40.69 6.96
C GLN A 797 -4.65 -39.88 6.00
N LEU A 798 -4.09 -39.34 4.91
CA LEU A 798 -4.89 -38.65 3.89
C LEU A 798 -5.83 -39.62 3.16
N LYS A 799 -5.36 -40.83 2.86
CA LYS A 799 -6.20 -41.90 2.28
C LYS A 799 -7.33 -42.31 3.22
N GLU A 800 -7.04 -42.45 4.51
CA GLU A 800 -8.05 -42.75 5.51
C GLU A 800 -9.09 -41.63 5.62
N LEU A 801 -8.65 -40.36 5.63
CA LEU A 801 -9.54 -39.21 5.68
C LEU A 801 -10.50 -39.16 4.48
N ALA A 802 -10.00 -39.36 3.26
CA ALA A 802 -10.86 -39.48 2.07
C ALA A 802 -11.82 -40.67 2.16
N ALA A 803 -11.36 -41.82 2.67
CA ALA A 803 -12.19 -43.00 2.85
C ALA A 803 -13.34 -42.76 3.86
N THR A 804 -13.16 -41.87 4.86
CA THR A 804 -14.26 -41.50 5.77
C THR A 804 -15.40 -40.73 5.08
N ALA A 805 -15.11 -40.09 3.94
CA ALA A 805 -16.11 -39.48 3.03
C ALA A 805 -16.58 -40.47 1.94
N GLY A 806 -16.20 -41.74 2.04
CA GLY A 806 -16.59 -42.80 1.10
C GLY A 806 -15.90 -42.73 -0.26
N ARG A 807 -14.73 -42.08 -0.36
CA ARG A 807 -14.07 -41.80 -1.65
C ARG A 807 -12.61 -42.27 -1.70
N PRO A 808 -12.13 -42.76 -2.85
CA PRO A 808 -10.72 -43.10 -3.02
C PRO A 808 -9.84 -41.84 -3.07
N ALA A 809 -8.60 -41.97 -2.60
CA ALA A 809 -7.62 -40.89 -2.67
C ALA A 809 -6.48 -41.22 -3.66
N VAL A 810 -6.14 -40.26 -4.51
CA VAL A 810 -5.14 -40.38 -5.59
C VAL A 810 -4.09 -39.29 -5.46
N GLU A 811 -2.81 -39.66 -5.60
CA GLU A 811 -1.72 -38.69 -5.62
C GLU A 811 -1.75 -37.88 -6.92
N ARG A 812 -1.56 -36.57 -6.81
CA ARG A 812 -1.43 -35.64 -7.93
C ARG A 812 -0.10 -34.90 -7.89
N THR A 813 0.31 -34.37 -9.05
CA THR A 813 1.31 -33.31 -9.12
C THR A 813 0.69 -31.95 -8.73
N THR A 814 1.52 -30.92 -8.57
CA THR A 814 1.08 -29.53 -8.28
C THR A 814 0.10 -29.00 -9.34
N VAL A 815 0.28 -29.38 -10.60
CA VAL A 815 -0.59 -28.99 -11.73
C VAL A 815 -1.65 -30.06 -12.05
N TYR A 816 -2.00 -30.90 -11.07
CA TYR A 816 -3.10 -31.87 -11.13
C TYR A 816 -2.96 -33.03 -12.14
N ALA A 817 -1.74 -33.34 -12.59
CA ALA A 817 -1.50 -34.61 -13.29
C ALA A 817 -1.53 -35.77 -12.28
N ARG A 818 -2.15 -36.90 -12.66
CA ARG A 818 -2.23 -38.09 -11.80
C ARG A 818 -0.87 -38.78 -11.70
N ARG A 819 -0.55 -39.31 -10.51
CA ARG A 819 0.72 -39.97 -10.21
C ARG A 819 0.56 -41.45 -9.84
#